data_AF-A0A9J7Y458-F1
#
_entry.id   AF-A0A9J7Y458-F1
#
_cell.length_a   1.000
_cell.length_b   1.000
_cell.length_c   1.000
_cell.angle_alpha   90.00
_cell.angle_beta   90.00
_cell.angle_gamma   90.00
#
_symmetry.space_group_name_H-M   'P 1'
#
loop_
_entity.id
_entity.type
_entity.pdbx_description
1 polymer ?
#
loop_
_entity_poly.entity_id
_entity_poly.type
_entity_poly.pdbx_seq_one_letter_code
_entity_poly.pdbx_strand_id
1 'polypeptide(L)'
;MKAKSILKDQKEHSCKYLDDNVHVNFSFIPLVLERNSVAKTPQCKIKSKNKKCKKLRPKKLRAYIPNEEQALSPVDLLKWQDKNILIIGKPGVGKTTVVQEMLRLWSEKDGREIDYMFYFDESVLAHSSNIASLQSILFDVYLKPMENDRMDVFKDIEENSENVVLILDGVTDFGKHSILWKIMNHELLPDAKIVITCRSEVEYEPLFRKWPTQKVYVQGFSKESINTYYHTMLGHDPVLLEVVLKNQELFSLSHVPLYASMIVDLMQFKNGTVCDHPHTVTEMYIHIFRAAVKKQIQQIDKYLKEIKDQVYYLMENAFNATMQKTLNVISCDETDISRAFLKMITIRDSPTSAMTYCAFLHNTMQEFFSALWLLGHPDEIEKVLQLCQTEEHKHMRHVLPFLCGLLSEHNIRLLKCLFPEDQIKKTSDWFIEKLLDTFLQPQSEESEDSEEFDLLFVSQCLYELQSPKACLMFLEKMDHQLEPEEDLDPHQCCALSYVIAQSRDKEVYLNLEDCTIADVGMNMMLSCSPNIRLNICKEPLEQTTFFLEFFHKASQCCCSFFDQRYNYNHEPLNALLDLCSHVKNYETQTGRSFLPALQSVFQSTPDVWIIDLSQRKSSVLLEVLKLQTEKKPVELRGCSEEESEMMSFLQCLPYISQLRFFNLRKSFHNRFLLKLFIKAAEIETQTGEQMLKLLSSVCTYSSFPYKSTDIIKQVDFLLDLCSHVKNYETQTGRSLLPGLQSVFQLPDVWIIDLSQRKSSVLLEVLKLQTEKKPVELIRCSEEESEMISLLQCLPYISQLRFDHWNNNYAVQFVLKLLIKAAETETQTEEQMLKLLKTVCTYSSFPYQWSDRIKQSDFLLDLCSHVKDYETQTGRSLLPALQSVFQSAPDVWIIDLSRRKSSILLEVLKLQTEKKPVELRGCSEEESEVMSLLQCLPYISQLSCSELCLLTLVKVVQYRENPELVTLLLEVLGFSFSLEGHLPSKTCRSVGRVLPFSSDRLNLTLKSKAISLKGTRLLFRHIKNLHTLRLSGYMVVRIAEALRSMWVQTPVTVYELTLNLNMEQWSERKLSRVLSNLAIILRLWTVQCLNLTEYNMLSVSLSVLLCHQGPVILRLSKETLRKLVEFVCEAQEEELTQCFLQKVGGDLTSCSLSWEELHYFLQHKIPHITVDLRKSNIGCNVRKMLPFFNRIQFKR
;
A
#
# COMPACT_ATOMS: atom_id res chain seq x y z
N MET A 1 26.57 76.62 9.81
CA MET A 1 27.94 76.52 9.24
C MET A 1 28.76 75.45 9.94
N LYS A 2 28.84 75.43 11.27
CA LYS A 2 29.59 74.41 12.05
C LYS A 2 29.18 72.95 11.74
N ALA A 3 27.86 72.65 11.78
CA ALA A 3 27.31 71.34 11.40
C ALA A 3 27.70 70.88 9.98
N LYS A 4 27.74 71.81 9.00
CA LYS A 4 28.13 71.50 7.61
C LYS A 4 29.61 71.12 7.46
N SER A 5 30.50 71.65 8.29
CA SER A 5 31.92 71.27 8.30
C SER A 5 32.10 69.86 8.87
N ILE A 6 31.40 69.56 9.96
CA ILE A 6 31.45 68.26 10.64
C ILE A 6 30.83 67.16 9.77
N LEU A 7 29.75 67.47 9.05
CA LEU A 7 29.16 66.57 8.06
C LEU A 7 30.12 66.24 6.91
N LYS A 8 30.94 67.21 6.48
CA LYS A 8 31.96 66.97 5.47
C LYS A 8 33.02 65.99 6.00
N ASP A 9 33.48 66.20 7.22
CA ASP A 9 34.45 65.31 7.89
C ASP A 9 33.86 63.91 8.11
N GLN A 10 32.57 63.82 8.45
CA GLN A 10 31.84 62.56 8.61
C GLN A 10 31.76 61.78 7.30
N LYS A 11 31.43 62.45 6.19
CA LYS A 11 31.36 61.84 4.86
C LYS A 11 32.74 61.36 4.41
N GLU A 12 33.79 62.16 4.60
CA GLU A 12 35.17 61.76 4.30
C GLU A 12 35.63 60.56 5.17
N HIS A 13 35.23 60.52 6.45
CA HIS A 13 35.53 59.40 7.33
C HIS A 13 34.78 58.12 6.92
N SER A 14 33.50 58.21 6.53
CA SER A 14 32.73 57.07 6.02
C SER A 14 33.32 56.53 4.72
N CYS A 15 33.79 57.39 3.81
CA CYS A 15 34.50 56.95 2.60
C CYS A 15 35.81 56.23 2.95
N LYS A 16 36.61 56.78 3.87
CA LYS A 16 37.84 56.11 4.34
C LYS A 16 37.57 54.78 5.02
N TYR A 17 36.52 54.67 5.83
CA TYR A 17 36.13 53.41 6.47
C TYR A 17 35.77 52.32 5.43
N LEU A 18 35.15 52.71 4.31
CA LEU A 18 34.85 51.79 3.21
C LEU A 18 36.10 51.40 2.40
N ASP A 19 37.10 52.28 2.32
CA ASP A 19 38.37 52.05 1.61
C ASP A 19 39.41 51.26 2.44
N ASP A 20 39.51 51.48 3.76
CA ASP A 20 40.50 50.84 4.63
C ASP A 20 40.19 49.34 4.92
N ASN A 21 38.96 48.89 4.68
CA ASN A 21 38.51 47.54 5.00
C ASN A 21 38.73 46.49 3.89
N VAL A 22 39.25 46.86 2.70
CA VAL A 22 39.53 45.89 1.63
C VAL A 22 40.72 46.34 0.77
N HIS A 23 41.61 45.41 0.39
CA HIS A 23 42.69 45.63 -0.59
C HIS A 23 42.19 45.91 -2.04
N VAL A 24 40.90 46.22 -2.24
CA VAL A 24 40.23 46.49 -3.52
C VAL A 24 39.06 47.45 -3.27
N ASN A 25 38.87 48.46 -4.12
CA ASN A 25 37.73 49.40 -4.07
C ASN A 25 36.39 48.65 -3.87
N PHE A 26 35.59 49.04 -2.86
CA PHE A 26 34.29 48.43 -2.59
C PHE A 26 33.34 48.51 -3.81
N SER A 27 33.02 47.35 -4.39
CA SER A 27 32.07 47.21 -5.50
C SER A 27 30.83 46.45 -5.03
N PHE A 28 29.69 47.13 -4.97
CA PHE A 28 28.42 46.52 -4.62
C PHE A 28 27.86 45.73 -5.80
N ILE A 29 27.59 44.44 -5.60
CA ILE A 29 26.82 43.62 -6.52
C ILE A 29 25.39 43.51 -5.96
N PRO A 30 24.36 43.74 -6.78
CA PRO A 30 22.97 43.72 -6.32
C PRO A 30 22.61 42.44 -5.55
N LEU A 31 21.89 42.64 -4.45
CA LEU A 31 21.30 41.56 -3.65
C LEU A 31 19.79 41.68 -3.73
N VAL A 32 19.08 40.55 -3.73
CA VAL A 32 17.62 40.58 -3.73
C VAL A 32 17.12 40.84 -2.32
N LEU A 33 16.34 41.92 -2.19
CA LEU A 33 15.74 42.39 -0.95
C LEU A 33 14.22 42.27 -1.04
N GLU A 34 13.61 41.55 -0.09
CA GLU A 34 12.17 41.28 -0.09
C GLU A 34 11.43 41.88 1.12
N ARG A 35 10.20 42.34 0.88
CA ARG A 35 9.29 42.90 1.90
C ARG A 35 8.31 41.89 2.46
N ASN A 36 7.85 42.14 3.69
CA ASN A 36 6.91 41.29 4.42
C ASN A 36 5.41 41.46 4.05
N SER A 37 5.02 42.00 2.89
CA SER A 37 3.60 42.35 2.62
C SER A 37 2.77 41.27 1.89
N VAL A 38 1.73 40.80 2.60
CA VAL A 38 0.41 40.29 2.17
C VAL A 38 0.34 39.00 1.34
N ALA A 39 -0.52 38.10 1.82
CA ALA A 39 -0.96 36.86 1.18
C ALA A 39 -1.18 36.98 -0.35
N LYS A 40 -0.32 36.36 -1.14
CA LYS A 40 -0.80 35.57 -2.28
C LYS A 40 -1.46 34.33 -1.66
N THR A 41 -2.78 34.38 -1.49
CA THR A 41 -3.61 33.21 -1.17
C THR A 41 -3.29 32.06 -2.12
N PRO A 42 -2.98 30.85 -1.65
CA PRO A 42 -3.48 29.67 -2.34
C PRO A 42 -4.99 29.68 -2.11
N GLN A 43 -5.76 29.84 -3.17
CA GLN A 43 -7.19 29.54 -3.09
C GLN A 43 -7.33 28.04 -2.85
N CYS A 44 -7.60 27.62 -1.62
CA CYS A 44 -8.43 26.43 -1.43
C CYS A 44 -9.07 26.45 -0.04
N LYS A 45 -10.35 26.84 0.00
CA LYS A 45 -11.26 26.42 1.07
C LYS A 45 -11.54 24.93 0.87
N ILE A 46 -11.46 24.11 1.92
CA ILE A 46 -12.53 23.20 2.37
C ILE A 46 -12.10 22.47 3.66
N LYS A 47 -13.09 22.27 4.53
CA LYS A 47 -13.06 21.54 5.80
C LYS A 47 -13.00 20.02 5.56
N SER A 48 -12.25 19.28 6.38
CA SER A 48 -12.74 18.04 6.98
C SER A 48 -12.00 17.67 8.27
N LYS A 49 -12.75 17.06 9.18
CA LYS A 49 -12.40 16.72 10.56
C LYS A 49 -11.45 15.53 10.64
N ASN A 50 -10.38 15.66 11.43
CA ASN A 50 -9.94 14.73 12.50
C ASN A 50 -8.42 14.77 12.73
N LYS A 51 -7.97 15.81 13.43
CA LYS A 51 -7.01 15.82 14.54
C LYS A 51 -6.81 17.29 14.89
N LYS A 52 -6.77 17.63 16.18
CA LYS A 52 -6.59 19.01 16.63
C LYS A 52 -5.14 19.43 16.31
N CYS A 53 -4.87 19.92 15.11
CA CYS A 53 -3.61 20.63 14.84
C CYS A 53 -3.80 22.10 15.22
N LYS A 54 -2.98 22.59 16.14
CA LYS A 54 -2.78 24.03 16.36
C LYS A 54 -2.30 24.63 15.03
N LYS A 55 -2.80 25.82 14.67
CA LYS A 55 -2.38 26.52 13.45
C LYS A 55 -0.91 26.92 13.56
N LEU A 56 -0.06 26.33 12.74
CA LEU A 56 1.30 26.79 12.50
C LEU A 56 1.28 28.17 11.83
N ARG A 57 2.18 29.06 12.27
CA ARG A 57 2.51 30.29 11.54
C ARG A 57 3.67 29.93 10.61
N PRO A 58 3.53 30.11 9.28
CA PRO A 58 4.56 29.68 8.35
C PRO A 58 5.85 30.51 8.53
N LYS A 59 6.96 29.84 8.83
CA LYS A 59 8.30 30.37 8.59
C LYS A 59 8.51 30.32 7.08
N LYS A 60 8.59 31.50 6.44
CA LYS A 60 8.67 31.62 4.98
C LYS A 60 10.09 31.98 4.59
N LEU A 61 10.85 31.02 4.08
CA LEU A 61 12.09 31.27 3.34
C LEU A 61 11.84 30.87 1.89
N ARG A 62 11.58 31.86 1.04
CA ARG A 62 11.19 31.67 -0.36
C ARG A 62 12.41 31.63 -1.29
N ALA A 63 12.25 30.89 -2.39
CA ALA A 63 13.04 30.83 -3.63
C ALA A 63 14.57 31.06 -3.56
N TYR A 64 15.29 30.03 -4.00
CA TYR A 64 16.74 29.86 -3.85
C TYR A 64 17.68 30.87 -4.49
N ILE A 65 17.60 31.00 -5.81
CA ILE A 65 18.19 32.11 -6.49
C ILE A 65 17.03 33.07 -6.58
N PRO A 66 17.03 34.10 -5.74
CA PRO A 66 15.88 34.96 -5.64
C PRO A 66 15.59 35.58 -7.02
N ASN A 67 14.35 35.44 -7.46
CA ASN A 67 13.88 36.03 -8.71
C ASN A 67 13.76 37.54 -8.50
N GLU A 68 14.19 38.33 -9.49
CA GLU A 68 14.15 39.81 -9.43
C GLU A 68 12.73 40.40 -9.63
N GLU A 69 11.68 39.70 -9.16
CA GLU A 69 10.31 40.18 -9.28
C GLU A 69 10.03 41.26 -8.22
N GLN A 70 10.43 42.50 -8.55
CA GLN A 70 10.34 43.74 -7.77
C GLN A 70 11.42 43.90 -6.69
N ALA A 71 12.69 44.02 -7.11
CA ALA A 71 13.82 44.25 -6.21
C ALA A 71 13.73 45.62 -5.49
N LEU A 72 13.65 45.60 -4.16
CA LEU A 72 13.98 46.78 -3.36
C LEU A 72 15.47 47.08 -3.47
N SER A 73 15.84 48.36 -3.52
CA SER A 73 17.24 48.79 -3.50
C SER A 73 17.63 49.38 -2.13
N PRO A 74 18.93 49.40 -1.77
CA PRO A 74 19.42 50.12 -0.59
C PRO A 74 19.03 51.62 -0.58
N VAL A 75 18.88 52.24 -1.76
CA VAL A 75 18.37 53.61 -1.91
C VAL A 75 16.93 53.74 -1.41
N ASP A 76 16.10 52.73 -1.68
CA ASP A 76 14.70 52.71 -1.23
C ASP A 76 14.62 52.58 0.30
N LEU A 77 15.52 51.80 0.92
CA LEU A 77 15.62 51.69 2.37
C LEU A 77 15.97 53.03 3.03
N LEU A 78 16.90 53.78 2.44
CA LEU A 78 17.25 55.12 2.91
C LEU A 78 16.09 56.12 2.80
N LYS A 79 15.29 56.03 1.73
CA LYS A 79 14.15 56.95 1.47
C LYS A 79 12.83 56.51 2.12
N TRP A 80 12.79 55.31 2.71
CA TRP A 80 11.58 54.77 3.31
C TRP A 80 11.05 55.64 4.45
N GLN A 81 9.73 55.85 4.51
CA GLN A 81 9.08 56.63 5.58
C GLN A 81 9.09 55.95 6.95
N ASP A 82 9.30 54.63 6.99
CA ASP A 82 9.29 53.86 8.23
C ASP A 82 10.56 54.11 9.05
N LYS A 83 10.40 54.32 10.36
CA LYS A 83 11.50 54.64 11.30
C LYS A 83 12.30 53.42 11.72
N ASN A 84 11.70 52.23 11.83
CA ASN A 84 12.37 51.01 12.31
C ASN A 84 12.43 49.94 11.21
N ILE A 85 13.62 49.70 10.67
CA ILE A 85 13.87 48.70 9.63
C ILE A 85 14.69 47.57 10.22
N LEU A 86 14.18 46.33 10.11
CA LEU A 86 14.91 45.13 10.48
C LEU A 86 15.30 44.35 9.23
N ILE A 87 16.61 44.20 9.01
CA ILE A 87 17.21 43.46 7.89
C ILE A 87 17.63 42.07 8.40
N ILE A 88 17.04 41.03 7.81
CA ILE A 88 17.12 39.64 8.28
C ILE A 88 17.70 38.77 7.19
N GLY A 89 18.50 37.76 7.55
CA GLY A 89 18.96 36.76 6.61
C GLY A 89 20.01 35.82 7.18
N LYS A 90 20.30 34.75 6.44
CA LYS A 90 21.28 33.71 6.79
C LYS A 90 22.70 34.28 6.97
N PRO A 91 23.60 33.61 7.70
CA PRO A 91 25.01 34.01 7.79
C PRO A 91 25.65 34.12 6.40
N GLY A 92 26.47 35.15 6.16
CA GLY A 92 27.16 35.36 4.88
C GLY A 92 26.30 35.85 3.70
N VAL A 93 24.98 36.04 3.87
CA VAL A 93 24.06 36.41 2.76
C VAL A 93 24.19 37.86 2.27
N GLY A 94 25.01 38.68 2.93
CA GLY A 94 25.27 40.07 2.51
C GLY A 94 24.52 41.17 3.27
N LYS A 95 24.01 40.90 4.48
CA LYS A 95 23.34 41.93 5.32
C LYS A 95 24.21 43.16 5.58
N THR A 96 25.44 42.95 6.04
CA THR A 96 26.47 43.97 6.24
C THR A 96 26.75 44.73 4.95
N THR A 97 26.84 44.02 3.82
CA THR A 97 27.05 44.62 2.50
C THR A 97 25.91 45.55 2.08
N VAL A 98 24.65 45.23 2.41
CA VAL A 98 23.50 46.10 2.17
C VAL A 98 23.62 47.42 2.94
N VAL A 99 23.95 47.36 4.23
CA VAL A 99 24.06 48.58 5.06
C VAL A 99 25.32 49.38 4.77
N GLN A 100 26.40 48.73 4.33
CA GLN A 100 27.60 49.41 3.79
C GLN A 100 27.28 50.16 2.50
N GLU A 101 26.46 49.58 1.61
CA GLU A 101 25.98 50.28 0.41
C GLU A 101 25.06 51.46 0.77
N MET A 102 24.21 51.33 1.80
CA MET A 102 23.44 52.46 2.33
C MET A 102 24.37 53.59 2.82
N LEU A 103 25.44 53.25 3.53
CA LEU A 103 26.44 54.21 4.02
C LEU A 103 27.15 54.93 2.87
N ARG A 104 27.56 54.18 1.85
CA ARG A 104 28.17 54.71 0.62
C ARG A 104 27.24 55.70 -0.07
N LEU A 105 26.01 55.28 -0.36
CA LEU A 105 25.00 56.10 -1.05
C LEU A 105 24.67 57.38 -0.26
N TRP A 106 24.68 57.33 1.07
CA TRP A 106 24.54 58.52 1.91
C TRP A 106 25.75 59.45 1.83
N SER A 107 26.97 58.91 1.86
CA SER A 107 28.22 59.69 1.79
C SER A 107 28.39 60.44 0.48
N GLU A 108 27.91 59.87 -0.63
CA GLU A 108 28.00 60.44 -1.99
C GLU A 108 26.90 61.51 -2.29
N LYS A 109 25.95 61.75 -1.38
CA LYS A 109 24.90 62.77 -1.58
C LYS A 109 25.45 64.20 -1.64
N ASP A 110 24.94 64.99 -2.59
CA ASP A 110 25.09 66.46 -2.64
C ASP A 110 24.57 67.09 -1.35
N GLY A 111 25.45 67.46 -0.40
CA GLY A 111 25.15 67.90 0.98
C GLY A 111 24.38 69.23 1.13
N ARG A 112 23.25 69.37 0.43
CA ARG A 112 22.33 70.52 0.47
C ARG A 112 21.45 70.49 1.71
N GLU A 113 21.06 69.28 2.15
CA GLU A 113 20.33 69.00 3.39
C GLU A 113 21.30 68.49 4.47
N ILE A 114 21.02 68.82 5.73
CA ILE A 114 21.81 68.39 6.90
C ILE A 114 21.19 67.09 7.40
N ASP A 115 21.76 65.94 7.03
CA ASP A 115 21.36 64.61 7.48
C ASP A 115 22.55 63.85 8.08
N TYR A 116 22.37 63.18 9.22
CA TYR A 116 23.43 62.48 9.94
C TYR A 116 23.26 60.96 9.81
N MET A 117 24.33 60.23 9.49
CA MET A 117 24.32 58.76 9.50
C MET A 117 25.43 58.21 10.38
N PHE A 118 25.05 57.39 11.35
CA PHE A 118 25.98 56.69 12.24
C PHE A 118 25.85 55.19 12.01
N TYR A 119 26.94 54.58 11.57
CA TYR A 119 27.07 53.14 11.46
C TYR A 119 27.55 52.58 12.81
N PHE A 120 27.22 51.35 13.18
CA PHE A 120 27.76 50.70 14.38
C PHE A 120 27.92 49.23 14.04
N ASP A 121 29.17 48.81 13.80
CA ASP A 121 29.46 47.40 13.55
C ASP A 121 29.38 46.55 14.83
N GLU A 122 29.31 45.24 14.65
CA GLU A 122 29.20 44.25 15.72
C GLU A 122 30.30 44.42 16.78
N SER A 123 31.50 44.84 16.38
CA SER A 123 32.62 45.09 17.30
C SER A 123 32.40 46.29 18.20
N VAL A 124 31.86 47.40 17.68
CA VAL A 124 31.50 48.56 18.50
C VAL A 124 30.33 48.22 19.43
N LEU A 125 29.36 47.45 18.94
CA LEU A 125 28.17 47.05 19.72
C LEU A 125 28.54 46.14 20.89
N ALA A 126 29.47 45.20 20.71
CA ALA A 126 29.92 44.29 21.76
C ALA A 126 30.59 45.01 22.96
N HIS A 127 31.19 46.18 22.74
CA HIS A 127 31.86 46.97 23.77
C HIS A 127 30.99 48.11 24.34
N SER A 128 29.76 48.26 23.85
CA SER A 128 28.83 49.33 24.24
C SER A 128 28.29 49.24 25.67
N SER A 129 28.47 48.09 26.33
CA SER A 129 28.08 47.85 27.72
C SER A 129 28.83 48.74 28.73
N ASN A 130 29.99 49.28 28.35
CA ASN A 130 30.80 50.19 29.16
C ASN A 130 30.63 51.68 28.82
N ILE A 131 29.80 52.02 27.83
CA ILE A 131 29.64 53.41 27.35
C ILE A 131 28.58 54.14 28.18
N ALA A 132 28.94 55.29 28.73
CA ALA A 132 28.14 56.01 29.72
C ALA A 132 27.04 56.94 29.14
N SER A 133 27.15 57.39 27.88
CA SER A 133 26.22 58.39 27.30
C SER A 133 26.08 58.35 25.78
N LEU A 134 24.98 58.92 25.24
CA LEU A 134 24.74 58.96 23.78
C LEU A 134 25.76 59.87 23.09
N GLN A 135 26.18 60.92 23.78
CA GLN A 135 27.20 61.83 23.26
C GLN A 135 28.57 61.15 23.15
N SER A 136 28.89 60.19 24.02
CA SER A 136 30.14 59.42 23.92
C SER A 136 30.08 58.38 22.79
N ILE A 137 28.95 57.68 22.61
CA ILE A 137 28.82 56.68 21.54
C ILE A 137 28.89 57.32 20.14
N LEU A 138 28.27 58.50 19.94
CA LEU A 138 28.27 59.18 18.64
C LEU A 138 29.63 59.83 18.32
N PHE A 139 30.29 60.42 19.32
CA PHE A 139 31.47 61.24 19.07
C PHE A 139 32.81 60.53 19.33
N ASP A 140 32.87 59.58 20.26
CA ASP A 140 34.15 58.92 20.52
C ASP A 140 34.43 57.81 19.50
N VAL A 141 33.40 57.32 18.80
CA VAL A 141 33.49 56.28 17.77
C VAL A 141 33.53 56.83 16.33
N TYR A 142 32.68 57.81 15.98
CA TYR A 142 32.52 58.25 14.58
C TYR A 142 32.86 59.73 14.29
N LEU A 143 32.67 60.61 15.26
CA LEU A 143 32.80 62.06 15.06
C LEU A 143 33.62 62.71 16.17
N LYS A 144 34.82 63.21 15.91
CA LYS A 144 35.56 64.03 16.90
C LYS A 144 35.37 65.53 16.64
N PRO A 145 34.24 66.15 17.04
CA PRO A 145 34.13 67.59 16.97
C PRO A 145 35.17 68.23 17.89
N MET A 146 35.63 69.42 17.53
CA MET A 146 36.44 70.24 18.43
C MET A 146 35.68 70.42 19.75
N GLU A 147 36.39 70.37 20.88
CA GLU A 147 35.79 70.33 22.23
C GLU A 147 34.80 71.49 22.47
N ASN A 148 35.08 72.65 21.89
CA ASN A 148 34.24 73.85 21.94
C ASN A 148 32.93 73.75 21.13
N ASP A 149 32.84 72.86 20.14
CA ASP A 149 31.69 72.66 19.27
C ASP A 149 30.89 71.38 19.61
N ARG A 150 31.44 70.52 20.50
CA ARG A 150 30.87 69.22 20.88
C ARG A 150 29.45 69.33 21.46
N MET A 151 29.17 70.36 22.26
CA MET A 151 27.84 70.55 22.85
C MET A 151 26.81 71.09 21.85
N ASP A 152 27.19 72.08 21.03
CA ASP A 152 26.32 72.69 20.02
C ASP A 152 25.85 71.64 18.99
N VAL A 153 26.76 70.76 18.58
CA VAL A 153 26.50 69.71 17.58
C VAL A 153 25.64 68.59 18.15
N PHE A 154 25.87 68.20 19.41
CA PHE A 154 25.02 67.20 20.07
C PHE A 154 23.59 67.70 20.20
N LYS A 155 23.42 68.97 20.57
CA LYS A 155 22.10 69.61 20.69
C LYS A 155 21.38 69.68 19.34
N ASP A 156 22.10 69.96 18.25
CA ASP A 156 21.55 69.95 16.88
C ASP A 156 21.06 68.55 16.47
N ILE A 157 21.80 67.50 16.84
CA ILE A 157 21.41 66.10 16.59
C ILE A 157 20.15 65.72 17.41
N GLU A 158 20.03 66.19 18.65
CA GLU A 158 18.85 65.96 19.49
C GLU A 158 17.62 66.73 18.98
N GLU A 159 17.77 68.01 18.60
CA GLU A 159 16.69 68.87 18.12
C GLU A 159 16.19 68.48 16.72
N ASN A 160 17.03 67.88 15.88
CA ASN A 160 16.72 67.47 14.49
C ASN A 160 16.83 65.94 14.30
N SER A 161 16.37 65.16 15.28
CA SER A 161 16.54 63.71 15.29
C SER A 161 15.89 63.00 14.09
N GLU A 162 14.92 63.61 13.42
CA GLU A 162 14.29 63.11 12.18
C GLU A 162 15.25 63.01 10.99
N ASN A 163 16.36 63.74 11.03
CA ASN A 163 17.40 63.71 10.00
C ASN A 163 18.54 62.75 10.36
N VAL A 164 18.39 61.95 11.42
CA VAL A 164 19.41 61.02 11.92
C VAL A 164 19.07 59.58 11.52
N VAL A 165 20.04 58.87 10.95
CA VAL A 165 19.96 57.43 10.66
C VAL A 165 21.01 56.68 11.47
N LEU A 166 20.59 55.67 12.21
CA LEU A 166 21.41 54.81 13.05
C LEU A 166 21.39 53.39 12.47
N ILE A 167 22.53 52.87 12.04
CA ILE A 167 22.69 51.48 11.62
C ILE A 167 23.34 50.70 12.75
N LEU A 168 22.69 49.64 13.23
CA LEU A 168 23.24 48.66 14.17
C LEU A 168 23.44 47.33 13.42
N ASP A 169 24.69 47.04 13.04
CA ASP A 169 25.06 45.89 12.20
C ASP A 169 25.56 44.71 13.05
N GLY A 170 25.06 43.51 12.77
CA GLY A 170 25.43 42.29 13.50
C GLY A 170 24.84 42.11 14.90
N VAL A 171 23.68 42.69 15.21
CA VAL A 171 23.09 42.55 16.56
C VAL A 171 22.74 41.10 16.89
N THR A 172 23.26 40.59 18.00
CA THR A 172 22.99 39.24 18.54
C THR A 172 22.16 39.22 19.83
N ASP A 173 22.31 40.22 20.71
CA ASP A 173 21.52 40.41 21.95
C ASP A 173 21.57 41.90 22.34
N PHE A 174 20.49 42.40 22.96
CA PHE A 174 20.48 43.71 23.62
C PHE A 174 20.40 43.52 25.13
N GLY A 175 21.52 43.73 25.81
CA GLY A 175 21.50 43.85 27.26
C GLY A 175 20.44 44.87 27.68
N LYS A 176 19.44 44.43 28.47
CA LYS A 176 18.19 45.15 28.84
C LYS A 176 18.40 46.53 29.51
N HIS A 177 19.64 46.92 29.78
CA HIS A 177 20.02 48.17 30.44
C HIS A 177 21.08 48.98 29.67
N SER A 178 21.41 48.60 28.43
CA SER A 178 22.38 49.30 27.60
C SER A 178 21.82 50.61 27.02
N ILE A 179 22.70 51.52 26.60
CA ILE A 179 22.26 52.74 25.91
C ILE A 179 21.62 52.45 24.55
N LEU A 180 22.06 51.37 23.89
CA LEU A 180 21.47 50.86 22.66
C LEU A 180 20.00 50.50 22.86
N TRP A 181 19.64 49.91 24.00
CA TRP A 181 18.24 49.64 24.36
C TRP A 181 17.39 50.93 24.39
N LYS A 182 17.93 52.02 24.93
CA LYS A 182 17.22 53.31 25.00
C LYS A 182 17.06 53.95 23.62
N ILE A 183 18.09 53.87 22.77
CA ILE A 183 18.05 54.31 21.38
C ILE A 183 16.98 53.53 20.61
N MET A 184 16.98 52.20 20.71
CA MET A 184 15.99 51.35 20.04
C MET A 184 14.55 51.65 20.42
N ASN A 185 14.28 51.92 21.70
CA ASN A 185 12.94 52.23 22.19
C ASN A 185 12.54 53.68 21.92
N HIS A 186 13.35 54.45 21.18
CA HIS A 186 13.13 55.87 20.91
C HIS A 186 13.05 56.73 22.18
N GLU A 187 13.63 56.25 23.29
CA GLU A 187 13.81 57.05 24.52
C GLU A 187 14.89 58.12 24.32
N LEU A 188 15.84 57.84 23.41
CA LEU A 188 16.88 58.75 22.94
C LEU A 188 16.75 58.87 21.42
N LEU A 189 16.77 60.09 20.89
CA LEU A 189 16.55 60.41 19.47
C LEU A 189 15.19 59.90 18.93
N PRO A 190 14.07 60.49 19.41
CA PRO A 190 12.72 59.94 19.22
C PRO A 190 12.21 59.91 17.76
N ASP A 191 12.81 60.69 16.87
CA ASP A 191 12.43 60.73 15.45
C ASP A 191 13.45 60.08 14.51
N ALA A 192 14.54 59.53 15.04
CA ALA A 192 15.60 58.92 14.23
C ALA A 192 15.14 57.65 13.51
N LYS A 193 15.73 57.38 12.34
CA LYS A 193 15.59 56.11 11.64
C LYS A 193 16.61 55.11 12.18
N ILE A 194 16.14 53.93 12.60
CA ILE A 194 16.97 52.85 13.14
C ILE A 194 16.91 51.66 12.19
N VAL A 195 18.07 51.24 11.69
CA VAL A 195 18.26 50.07 10.84
C VAL A 195 19.05 49.04 11.62
N ILE A 196 18.46 47.87 11.84
CA ILE A 196 19.11 46.77 12.56
C ILE A 196 19.30 45.62 11.60
N THR A 197 20.50 45.04 11.57
CA THR A 197 20.72 43.76 10.90
C THR A 197 20.84 42.65 11.94
N CYS A 198 20.16 41.52 11.72
CA CYS A 198 20.28 40.33 12.57
C CYS A 198 20.18 39.04 11.76
N ARG A 199 20.53 37.90 12.38
CA ARG A 199 20.31 36.59 11.77
C ARG A 199 18.84 36.15 11.92
N SER A 200 18.38 35.26 11.04
CA SER A 200 16.98 34.80 11.00
C SER A 200 16.50 34.16 12.31
N GLU A 201 17.39 33.55 13.07
CA GLU A 201 17.07 32.88 14.34
C GLU A 201 16.78 33.88 15.46
N VAL A 202 17.41 35.07 15.40
CA VAL A 202 17.26 36.17 16.36
C VAL A 202 15.95 36.94 16.11
N GLU A 203 15.31 36.76 14.96
CA GLU A 203 14.01 37.38 14.63
C GLU A 203 12.91 37.06 15.66
N TYR A 204 12.95 35.86 16.24
CA TYR A 204 11.90 35.36 17.12
C TYR A 204 12.03 35.82 18.56
N GLU A 205 13.12 36.52 18.90
CA GLU A 205 13.24 37.13 20.22
C GLU A 205 12.03 38.05 20.48
N PRO A 206 11.48 38.04 21.71
CA PRO A 206 10.28 38.78 22.04
C PRO A 206 10.31 40.27 21.64
N LEU A 207 11.51 40.86 21.62
CA LEU A 207 11.80 42.22 21.22
C LEU A 207 11.41 42.52 19.76
N PHE A 208 11.92 41.72 18.81
CA PHE A 208 11.75 41.96 17.37
C PHE A 208 10.38 41.55 16.84
N ARG A 209 9.53 40.93 17.68
CA ARG A 209 8.13 40.62 17.34
C ARG A 209 7.25 41.87 17.24
N LYS A 210 7.55 42.93 18.00
CA LYS A 210 6.73 44.17 18.05
C LYS A 210 7.49 45.43 17.67
N TRP A 211 8.82 45.40 17.67
CA TRP A 211 9.67 46.56 17.46
C TRP A 211 9.74 47.08 16.00
N PRO A 212 9.95 46.24 14.95
CA PRO A 212 10.18 46.77 13.60
C PRO A 212 8.87 47.20 12.94
N THR A 213 8.87 48.38 12.33
CA THR A 213 7.78 48.83 11.44
C THR A 213 7.86 48.10 10.10
N GLN A 214 9.07 47.72 9.66
CA GLN A 214 9.29 46.93 8.45
C GLN A 214 10.35 45.84 8.65
N LYS A 215 10.10 44.68 8.03
CA LYS A 215 11.06 43.58 7.92
C LYS A 215 11.46 43.41 6.46
N VAL A 216 12.77 43.36 6.24
CA VAL A 216 13.40 43.16 4.93
C VAL A 216 14.25 41.90 5.00
N TYR A 217 14.00 40.96 4.10
CA TYR A 217 14.79 39.74 4.02
C TYR A 217 15.83 39.87 2.92
N VAL A 218 17.09 39.60 3.26
CA VAL A 218 18.21 39.52 2.31
C VAL A 218 18.29 38.08 1.83
N GLN A 219 17.93 37.85 0.56
CA GLN A 219 17.91 36.51 -0.04
C GLN A 219 19.23 36.13 -0.71
N GLY A 220 20.14 37.09 -0.92
CA GLY A 220 21.44 36.87 -1.53
C GLY A 220 21.49 37.26 -3.01
N PHE A 221 22.42 36.67 -3.76
CA PHE A 221 22.60 36.95 -5.18
C PHE A 221 21.51 36.30 -6.04
N SER A 222 20.92 37.09 -6.94
CA SER A 222 20.14 36.59 -8.08
C SER A 222 21.03 35.84 -9.08
N LYS A 223 20.43 35.15 -10.05
CA LYS A 223 21.18 34.41 -11.09
C LYS A 223 22.09 35.34 -11.86
N GLU A 224 21.59 36.53 -12.13
CA GLU A 224 22.26 37.61 -12.84
C GLU A 224 23.40 38.19 -11.98
N SER A 225 23.16 38.32 -10.68
CA SER A 225 24.18 38.78 -9.72
C SER A 225 25.32 37.77 -9.53
N ILE A 226 25.02 36.46 -9.46
CA ILE A 226 26.05 35.39 -9.42
C ILE A 226 26.91 35.44 -10.69
N ASN A 227 26.28 35.53 -11.86
CA ASN A 227 27.01 35.67 -13.12
C ASN A 227 27.88 36.92 -13.14
N THR A 228 27.32 38.07 -12.73
CA THR A 228 28.05 39.35 -12.67
C THR A 228 29.24 39.27 -11.72
N TYR A 229 29.07 38.63 -10.55
CA TYR A 229 30.13 38.41 -9.59
C TYR A 229 31.28 37.59 -10.18
N TYR A 230 31.00 36.42 -10.74
CA TYR A 230 32.04 35.57 -11.30
C TYR A 230 32.67 36.16 -12.56
N HIS A 231 31.92 36.86 -13.42
CA HIS A 231 32.50 37.60 -14.54
C HIS A 231 33.42 38.73 -14.08
N THR A 232 33.09 39.42 -12.98
CA THR A 232 33.94 40.48 -12.42
C THR A 232 35.22 39.91 -11.80
N MET A 233 35.10 38.81 -11.03
CA MET A 233 36.21 38.25 -10.25
C MET A 233 37.10 37.29 -11.05
N LEU A 234 36.52 36.49 -11.94
CA LEU A 234 37.20 35.45 -12.73
C LEU A 234 37.18 35.72 -14.24
N GLY A 235 36.66 36.86 -14.71
CA GLY A 235 36.54 37.15 -16.15
C GLY A 235 37.87 37.20 -16.92
N HIS A 236 39.00 37.28 -16.21
CA HIS A 236 40.34 37.19 -16.78
C HIS A 236 40.79 35.74 -17.06
N ASP A 237 40.12 34.73 -16.48
CA ASP A 237 40.36 33.29 -16.70
C ASP A 237 39.05 32.58 -17.13
N PRO A 238 38.80 32.44 -18.45
CA PRO A 238 37.56 31.86 -18.95
C PRO A 238 37.39 30.37 -18.64
N VAL A 239 38.47 29.64 -18.35
CA VAL A 239 38.40 28.20 -18.05
C VAL A 239 37.85 27.97 -16.65
N LEU A 240 38.36 28.70 -15.66
CA LEU A 240 37.86 28.63 -14.29
C LEU A 240 36.41 29.12 -14.18
N LEU A 241 36.08 30.19 -14.93
CA LEU A 241 34.72 30.71 -15.00
C LEU A 241 33.73 29.67 -15.54
N GLU A 242 34.08 28.94 -16.61
CA GLU A 242 33.22 27.90 -17.17
C GLU A 242 33.02 26.72 -16.22
N VAL A 243 34.05 26.33 -15.46
CA VAL A 243 33.97 25.25 -14.45
C VAL A 243 32.97 25.58 -13.35
N VAL A 244 33.03 26.80 -12.82
CA VAL A 244 32.12 27.23 -11.74
C VAL A 244 30.67 27.37 -12.23
N LEU A 245 30.47 27.94 -13.42
CA LEU A 245 29.13 28.13 -13.98
C LEU A 245 28.46 26.81 -14.41
N LYS A 246 29.23 25.79 -14.78
CA LYS A 246 28.69 24.44 -15.12
C LYS A 246 28.44 23.55 -13.90
N ASN A 247 29.13 23.80 -12.79
CA ASN A 247 28.94 23.01 -11.57
C ASN A 247 27.68 23.50 -10.84
N GLN A 248 26.60 22.71 -10.95
CA GLN A 248 25.31 23.09 -10.38
C GLN A 248 25.36 23.25 -8.86
N GLU A 249 26.15 22.47 -8.12
CA GLU A 249 26.23 22.53 -6.64
C GLU A 249 26.96 23.80 -6.17
N LEU A 250 28.08 24.14 -6.82
CA LEU A 250 28.84 25.36 -6.51
C LEU A 250 28.07 26.63 -6.92
N PHE A 251 27.48 26.62 -8.12
CA PHE A 251 26.65 27.73 -8.60
C PHE A 251 25.47 27.98 -7.66
N SER A 252 24.91 26.89 -7.15
CA SER A 252 23.82 26.88 -6.17
C SER A 252 24.27 27.52 -4.84
N LEU A 253 25.37 27.08 -4.24
CA LEU A 253 25.93 27.70 -3.03
C LEU A 253 26.24 29.19 -3.18
N SER A 254 26.52 29.63 -4.40
CA SER A 254 26.92 31.01 -4.73
C SER A 254 25.82 32.05 -4.55
N HIS A 255 24.56 31.67 -4.31
CA HIS A 255 23.53 32.64 -3.90
C HIS A 255 23.91 33.32 -2.57
N VAL A 256 24.68 32.65 -1.70
CA VAL A 256 25.30 33.28 -0.53
C VAL A 256 26.63 33.91 -0.96
N PRO A 257 26.77 35.25 -0.93
CA PRO A 257 27.99 35.93 -1.40
C PRO A 257 29.28 35.45 -0.73
N LEU A 258 29.23 35.09 0.55
CA LEU A 258 30.37 34.54 1.27
C LEU A 258 30.92 33.27 0.61
N TYR A 259 30.04 32.34 0.23
CA TYR A 259 30.46 31.10 -0.42
C TYR A 259 30.95 31.35 -1.84
N ALA A 260 30.32 32.26 -2.59
CA ALA A 260 30.83 32.68 -3.90
C ALA A 260 32.26 33.22 -3.81
N SER A 261 32.57 34.02 -2.79
CA SER A 261 33.92 34.52 -2.53
C SER A 261 34.90 33.40 -2.18
N MET A 262 34.52 32.49 -1.29
CA MET A 262 35.37 31.35 -0.94
C MET A 262 35.67 30.47 -2.15
N ILE A 263 34.70 30.26 -3.05
CA ILE A 263 34.91 29.51 -4.29
C ILE A 263 35.95 30.20 -5.17
N VAL A 264 35.89 31.52 -5.35
CA VAL A 264 36.91 32.27 -6.10
C VAL A 264 38.29 32.10 -5.47
N ASP A 265 38.41 32.28 -4.16
CA ASP A 265 39.69 32.16 -3.44
C ASP A 265 40.29 30.74 -3.58
N LEU A 266 39.46 29.70 -3.50
CA LEU A 266 39.87 28.31 -3.68
C LEU A 266 40.35 28.03 -5.11
N MET A 267 39.69 28.60 -6.11
CA MET A 267 40.05 28.44 -7.52
C MET A 267 41.36 29.16 -7.87
N GLN A 268 41.58 30.34 -7.32
CA GLN A 268 42.85 31.06 -7.46
C GLN A 268 44.01 30.35 -6.74
N PHE A 269 43.71 29.59 -5.68
CA PHE A 269 44.71 28.86 -4.90
C PHE A 269 45.14 27.52 -5.54
N LYS A 270 44.23 26.77 -6.19
CA LYS A 270 44.54 25.51 -6.89
C LYS A 270 44.96 25.78 -8.34
N ASN A 271 46.26 25.83 -8.65
CA ASN A 271 46.80 25.96 -10.02
C ASN A 271 46.42 24.78 -10.95
N GLY A 272 45.19 24.78 -11.50
CA GLY A 272 44.85 24.12 -12.76
C GLY A 272 44.56 22.61 -12.76
N THR A 273 44.63 21.87 -11.64
CA THR A 273 44.11 20.49 -11.62
C THR A 273 42.62 20.48 -11.31
N VAL A 274 41.85 20.59 -12.39
CA VAL A 274 40.40 20.36 -12.47
C VAL A 274 40.14 18.89 -12.16
N CYS A 275 39.58 18.55 -10.98
CA CYS A 275 38.62 17.44 -10.78
C CYS A 275 38.20 17.15 -9.32
N ASP A 276 38.90 17.61 -8.27
CA ASP A 276 38.47 17.37 -6.88
C ASP A 276 37.92 18.68 -6.25
N HIS A 277 36.63 18.92 -6.47
CA HIS A 277 35.90 20.06 -5.89
C HIS A 277 35.36 19.68 -4.50
N PRO A 278 35.36 20.60 -3.53
CA PRO A 278 34.79 20.32 -2.22
C PRO A 278 33.29 20.04 -2.32
N HIS A 279 32.84 18.94 -1.71
CA HIS A 279 31.46 18.45 -1.78
C HIS A 279 30.55 19.11 -0.74
N THR A 280 31.11 19.65 0.35
CA THR A 280 30.35 20.23 1.46
C THR A 280 30.89 21.59 1.91
N VAL A 281 30.10 22.32 2.70
CA VAL A 281 30.53 23.63 3.22
C VAL A 281 31.74 23.47 4.14
N THR A 282 31.76 22.46 4.99
CA THR A 282 32.89 22.23 5.89
C THR A 282 34.18 21.98 5.14
N GLU A 283 34.13 21.21 4.04
CA GLU A 283 35.32 20.95 3.22
C GLU A 283 35.87 22.23 2.58
N MET A 284 34.99 23.14 2.12
CA MET A 284 35.41 24.47 1.66
C MET A 284 36.17 25.24 2.76
N TYR A 285 35.66 25.24 4.00
CA TYR A 285 36.31 25.91 5.12
C TYR A 285 37.65 25.27 5.50
N ILE A 286 37.77 23.94 5.47
CA ILE A 286 39.05 23.24 5.68
C ILE A 286 40.07 23.68 4.63
N HIS A 287 39.67 23.79 3.36
CA HIS A 287 40.57 24.22 2.30
C HIS A 287 40.96 25.70 2.41
N ILE A 288 40.01 26.58 2.72
CA ILE A 288 40.28 28.01 3.00
C ILE A 288 41.25 28.14 4.19
N PHE A 289 41.01 27.40 5.27
CA PHE A 289 41.90 27.34 6.43
C PHE A 289 43.32 26.92 6.03
N ARG A 290 43.45 25.85 5.25
CA ARG A 290 44.76 25.35 4.78
C ARG A 290 45.45 26.33 3.82
N ALA A 291 44.68 27.04 2.99
CA ALA A 291 45.19 28.02 2.03
C ALA A 291 45.70 29.30 2.70
N ALA A 292 44.91 29.85 3.64
CA ALA A 292 45.23 31.06 4.36
C ALA A 292 46.47 30.92 5.26
N VAL A 293 46.76 29.70 5.73
CA VAL A 293 47.94 29.40 6.55
C VAL A 293 49.26 29.40 5.76
N LYS A 294 49.28 29.12 4.44
CA LYS A 294 50.53 29.12 3.66
C LYS A 294 50.33 29.24 2.13
N LYS A 295 51.15 30.07 1.47
CA LYS A 295 51.15 30.28 -0.01
C LYS A 295 51.69 29.11 -0.87
N GLN A 296 52.26 28.05 -0.30
CA GLN A 296 52.84 26.92 -1.06
C GLN A 296 52.29 25.55 -0.59
N ILE A 297 51.60 24.85 -1.51
CA ILE A 297 50.80 23.63 -1.28
C ILE A 297 51.61 22.43 -0.78
N GLN A 298 52.87 22.29 -1.21
CA GLN A 298 53.64 21.03 -1.04
C GLN A 298 54.12 20.74 0.40
N GLN A 299 53.97 21.67 1.35
CA GLN A 299 54.44 21.49 2.75
C GLN A 299 53.46 21.99 3.81
N ILE A 300 52.16 22.11 3.50
CA ILE A 300 51.15 22.66 4.42
C ILE A 300 51.03 21.82 5.70
N ASP A 301 50.96 20.49 5.59
CA ASP A 301 50.80 19.60 6.76
C ASP A 301 51.97 19.67 7.75
N LYS A 302 53.19 19.88 7.24
CA LYS A 302 54.39 20.04 8.08
C LYS A 302 54.31 21.35 8.86
N TYR A 303 53.94 22.43 8.18
CA TYR A 303 53.82 23.75 8.79
C TYR A 303 52.68 23.80 9.81
N LEU A 304 51.50 23.23 9.50
CA LEU A 304 50.38 23.12 10.44
C LEU A 304 50.75 22.38 11.73
N LYS A 305 51.65 21.39 11.66
CA LYS A 305 52.21 20.72 12.84
C LYS A 305 53.11 21.64 13.66
N GLU A 306 53.92 22.49 13.01
CA GLU A 306 54.83 23.43 13.68
C GLU A 306 54.08 24.54 14.41
N ILE A 307 52.94 24.99 13.88
CA ILE A 307 52.11 26.07 14.46
C ILE A 307 50.89 25.55 15.25
N LYS A 308 50.84 24.25 15.55
CA LYS A 308 49.67 23.58 16.13
C LYS A 308 49.16 24.28 17.40
N ASP A 309 50.07 24.71 18.28
CA ASP A 309 49.70 25.35 19.56
C ASP A 309 49.04 26.74 19.33
N GLN A 310 49.50 27.50 18.33
CA GLN A 310 48.90 28.78 17.96
C GLN A 310 47.49 28.58 17.38
N VAL A 311 47.32 27.56 16.53
CA VAL A 311 46.01 27.21 15.98
C VAL A 311 45.06 26.75 17.08
N TYR A 312 45.55 25.97 18.04
CA TYR A 312 44.73 25.50 19.17
C TYR A 312 44.25 26.64 20.07
N TYR A 313 45.10 27.64 20.31
CA TYR A 313 44.70 28.86 21.01
C TYR A 313 43.54 29.57 20.31
N LEU A 314 43.57 29.66 18.97
CA LEU A 314 42.45 30.22 18.21
C LEU A 314 41.18 29.38 18.32
N MET A 315 41.30 28.05 18.28
CA MET A 315 40.17 27.12 18.44
C MET A 315 39.49 27.27 19.81
N GLU A 316 40.27 27.36 20.89
CA GLU A 316 39.75 27.49 22.26
C GLU A 316 39.03 28.81 22.48
N ASN A 317 39.62 29.92 22.03
CA ASN A 317 38.95 31.22 22.11
C ASN A 317 37.67 31.21 21.27
N ALA A 318 37.72 30.67 20.04
CA ALA A 318 36.55 30.49 19.19
C ALA A 318 35.39 29.83 19.94
N PHE A 319 35.65 28.66 20.54
CA PHE A 319 34.66 27.90 21.29
C PHE A 319 34.09 28.68 22.48
N ASN A 320 34.97 29.27 23.31
CA ASN A 320 34.57 30.00 24.51
C ASN A 320 33.68 31.20 24.17
N ALA A 321 34.05 31.97 23.15
CA ALA A 321 33.25 33.12 22.73
C ALA A 321 31.94 32.71 22.06
N THR A 322 31.94 31.64 21.25
CA THR A 322 30.68 31.10 20.71
C THR A 322 29.76 30.71 21.85
N MET A 323 30.24 29.95 22.84
CA MET A 323 29.46 29.51 24.01
C MET A 323 28.87 30.67 24.82
N GLN A 324 29.62 31.78 24.93
CA GLN A 324 29.19 32.98 25.66
C GLN A 324 28.31 33.94 24.84
N LYS A 325 27.98 33.62 23.58
CA LYS A 325 27.33 34.54 22.61
C LYS A 325 28.10 35.84 22.39
N THR A 326 29.42 35.84 22.59
CA THR A 326 30.25 37.03 22.44
C THR A 326 31.06 36.96 21.15
N LEU A 327 31.35 38.14 20.59
CA LEU A 327 32.44 38.26 19.62
C LEU A 327 33.74 37.92 20.34
N ASN A 328 34.58 37.09 19.71
CA ASN A 328 35.92 36.83 20.21
C ASN A 328 36.68 38.14 20.41
N VAL A 329 37.14 38.38 21.64
CA VAL A 329 38.03 39.46 22.00
C VAL A 329 39.33 38.80 22.45
N ILE A 330 40.19 38.48 21.48
CA ILE A 330 41.49 37.83 21.74
C ILE A 330 42.54 38.92 21.97
N SER A 331 43.36 38.80 23.01
CA SER A 331 44.57 39.62 23.18
C SER A 331 45.57 39.20 22.11
N CYS A 332 45.79 40.05 21.10
CA CYS A 332 46.55 39.67 19.93
C CYS A 332 48.05 39.83 20.16
N ASP A 333 48.76 38.70 20.29
CA ASP A 333 50.18 38.66 19.91
C ASP A 333 50.25 38.63 18.38
N GLU A 334 51.06 39.52 17.79
CA GLU A 334 51.21 39.69 16.33
C GLU A 334 51.83 38.45 15.64
N THR A 335 51.08 37.35 15.54
CA THR A 335 51.46 36.17 14.77
C THR A 335 50.82 36.21 13.38
N ASP A 336 51.51 35.66 12.38
CA ASP A 336 51.07 35.69 10.97
C ASP A 336 49.74 34.94 10.73
N ILE A 337 49.38 33.99 11.60
CA ILE A 337 48.12 33.22 11.50
C ILE A 337 46.93 34.06 11.96
N SER A 338 47.10 34.85 13.02
CA SER A 338 46.05 35.75 13.52
C SER A 338 45.63 36.74 12.44
N ARG A 339 46.57 37.27 11.65
CA ARG A 339 46.26 38.19 10.54
C ARG A 339 45.45 37.56 9.40
N ALA A 340 45.45 36.23 9.29
CA ALA A 340 44.78 35.52 8.20
C ALA A 340 43.28 35.26 8.45
N PHE A 341 42.88 35.16 9.73
CA PHE A 341 41.49 34.83 10.12
C PHE A 341 40.84 35.86 11.04
N LEU A 342 41.62 36.78 11.60
CA LEU A 342 41.14 37.80 12.52
C LEU A 342 41.28 39.20 11.92
N LYS A 343 40.28 40.04 12.18
CA LYS A 343 40.34 41.49 12.02
C LYS A 343 40.86 42.13 13.31
N MET A 344 41.76 43.10 13.18
CA MET A 344 42.27 43.89 14.32
C MET A 344 41.26 45.00 14.64
N ILE A 345 40.83 45.07 15.89
CA ILE A 345 39.94 46.12 16.41
C ILE A 345 40.75 46.92 17.42
N THR A 346 41.07 48.17 17.10
CA THR A 346 41.82 49.05 18.00
C THR A 346 40.86 49.99 18.71
N ILE A 347 40.74 49.85 20.03
CA ILE A 347 39.91 50.70 20.87
C ILE A 347 40.83 51.64 21.66
N ARG A 348 40.55 52.94 21.62
CA ARG A 348 41.28 53.94 22.43
C ARG A 348 40.51 54.21 23.71
N ASP A 349 40.96 53.60 24.80
CA ASP A 349 40.38 53.80 26.13
C ASP A 349 40.74 55.17 26.73
N SER A 350 41.82 55.82 26.24
CA SER A 350 42.21 57.19 26.61
C SER A 350 43.08 57.85 25.52
N PRO A 351 43.42 59.15 25.61
CA PRO A 351 44.33 59.81 24.66
C PRO A 351 45.74 59.20 24.61
N THR A 352 46.12 58.40 25.62
CA THR A 352 47.47 57.83 25.78
C THR A 352 47.50 56.30 25.83
N SER A 353 46.36 55.61 25.83
CA SER A 353 46.29 54.14 25.81
C SER A 353 45.32 53.65 24.73
N ALA A 354 45.82 52.79 23.83
CA ALA A 354 45.04 52.06 22.87
C ALA A 354 45.19 50.57 23.18
N MET A 355 44.06 49.86 23.30
CA MET A 355 44.01 48.43 23.52
C MET A 355 43.50 47.78 22.23
N THR A 356 44.28 46.86 21.68
CA THR A 356 43.96 46.21 20.41
C THR A 356 43.48 44.79 20.67
N TYR A 357 42.30 44.49 20.15
CA TYR A 357 41.64 43.20 20.21
C TYR A 357 41.55 42.58 18.83
N CYS A 358 41.30 41.29 18.78
CA CYS A 358 41.11 40.55 17.54
C CYS A 358 39.79 39.80 17.56
N ALA A 359 39.01 39.93 16.48
CA ALA A 359 37.78 39.17 16.23
C ALA A 359 37.89 38.42 14.91
N PHE A 360 37.16 37.31 14.75
CA PHE A 360 37.15 36.59 13.47
C PHE A 360 36.57 37.44 12.33
N LEU A 361 37.06 37.21 11.11
CA LEU A 361 36.60 37.91 9.89
C LEU A 361 35.10 37.73 9.65
N HIS A 362 34.54 36.58 10.05
CA HIS A 362 33.11 36.30 9.97
C HIS A 362 32.70 35.29 11.06
N ASN A 363 31.47 35.41 11.57
CA ASN A 363 30.97 34.56 12.67
C ASN A 363 30.94 33.06 12.31
N THR A 364 30.78 32.70 11.03
CA THR A 364 30.89 31.29 10.60
C THR A 364 32.31 30.76 10.66
N MET A 365 33.33 31.62 10.53
CA MET A 365 34.72 31.23 10.75
C MET A 365 34.95 30.92 12.24
N GLN A 366 34.38 31.74 13.13
CA GLN A 366 34.37 31.44 14.56
C GLN A 366 33.66 30.09 14.84
N GLU A 367 32.47 29.84 14.29
CA GLU A 367 31.74 28.56 14.42
C GLU A 367 32.57 27.36 13.92
N PHE A 368 33.30 27.52 12.80
CA PHE A 368 34.19 26.50 12.27
C PHE A 368 35.37 26.19 13.21
N PHE A 369 36.04 27.22 13.75
CA PHE A 369 37.11 27.03 14.74
C PHE A 369 36.60 26.43 16.05
N SER A 370 35.37 26.75 16.46
CA SER A 370 34.69 26.11 17.59
C SER A 370 34.44 24.62 17.35
N ALA A 371 34.07 24.24 16.12
CA ALA A 371 33.91 22.84 15.74
C ALA A 371 35.26 22.08 15.74
N LEU A 372 36.33 22.73 15.31
CA LEU A 372 37.70 22.18 15.39
C LEU A 372 38.13 21.96 16.85
N TRP A 373 37.77 22.85 17.77
CA TRP A 373 38.03 22.66 19.19
C TRP A 373 37.30 21.43 19.74
N LEU A 374 36.02 21.27 19.39
CA LEU A 374 35.20 20.12 19.80
C LEU A 374 35.75 18.79 19.26
N LEU A 375 36.30 18.80 18.03
CA LEU A 375 36.98 17.63 17.47
C LEU A 375 38.17 17.18 18.34
N GLY A 376 38.88 18.13 18.96
CA GLY A 376 39.95 17.89 19.92
C GLY A 376 39.48 17.42 21.30
N HIS A 377 38.23 17.73 21.69
CA HIS A 377 37.65 17.47 23.01
C HIS A 377 36.33 16.69 22.91
N PRO A 378 36.39 15.39 22.56
CA PRO A 378 35.19 14.60 22.33
C PRO A 378 34.26 14.52 23.55
N ASP A 379 34.81 14.64 24.77
CA ASP A 379 34.06 14.59 26.02
C ASP A 379 33.09 15.79 26.19
N GLU A 380 33.35 16.93 25.53
CA GLU A 380 32.48 18.11 25.59
C GLU A 380 31.35 18.08 24.54
N ILE A 381 31.43 17.20 23.53
CA ILE A 381 30.46 17.14 22.43
C ILE A 381 29.05 16.80 22.94
N GLU A 382 28.91 15.83 23.86
CA GLU A 382 27.61 15.44 24.40
C GLU A 382 26.94 16.57 25.19
N LYS A 383 27.74 17.34 25.94
CA LYS A 383 27.27 18.53 26.66
C LYS A 383 26.80 19.62 25.69
N VAL A 384 27.51 19.85 24.58
CA VAL A 384 27.08 20.81 23.55
C VAL A 384 25.79 20.36 22.87
N LEU A 385 25.65 19.07 22.54
CA LEU A 385 24.42 18.50 21.98
C LEU A 385 23.20 18.72 22.90
N GLN A 386 23.39 18.62 24.21
CA GLN A 386 22.33 18.89 25.19
C GLN A 386 22.05 20.39 25.34
N LEU A 387 23.09 21.22 25.48
CA LEU A 387 22.96 22.66 25.65
C LEU A 387 22.29 23.32 24.44
N CYS A 388 22.60 22.88 23.22
CA CYS A 388 22.03 23.46 22.01
C CYS A 388 20.52 23.19 21.82
N GLN A 389 19.90 22.40 22.70
CA GLN A 389 18.44 22.25 22.79
C GLN A 389 17.78 23.33 23.67
N THR A 390 18.56 24.07 24.47
CA THR A 390 18.06 25.16 25.32
C THR A 390 17.98 26.46 24.53
N GLU A 391 16.95 27.28 24.78
CA GLU A 391 16.80 28.61 24.15
C GLU A 391 18.01 29.52 24.43
N GLU A 392 18.66 29.36 25.59
CA GLU A 392 19.87 30.09 25.93
C GLU A 392 21.04 29.70 25.01
N HIS A 393 21.29 28.41 24.76
CA HIS A 393 22.47 27.96 24.00
C HIS A 393 22.17 27.47 22.58
N LYS A 394 20.98 27.76 22.05
CA LYS A 394 20.53 27.35 20.70
C LYS A 394 21.47 27.75 19.56
N HIS A 395 22.15 28.88 19.69
CA HIS A 395 23.18 29.37 18.76
C HIS A 395 24.32 28.36 18.55
N MET A 396 24.59 27.47 19.51
CA MET A 396 25.58 26.39 19.38
C MET A 396 25.22 25.37 18.30
N ARG A 397 23.95 25.30 17.84
CA ARG A 397 23.55 24.42 16.73
C ARG A 397 24.33 24.69 15.44
N HIS A 398 24.80 25.91 15.19
CA HIS A 398 25.59 26.26 13.99
C HIS A 398 26.97 25.61 13.95
N VAL A 399 27.48 25.16 15.11
CA VAL A 399 28.76 24.44 15.21
C VAL A 399 28.61 22.99 14.73
N LEU A 400 27.42 22.40 14.84
CA LEU A 400 27.18 20.98 14.61
C LEU A 400 27.36 20.55 13.14
N PRO A 401 26.86 21.28 12.11
CA PRO A 401 27.15 20.93 10.72
C PRO A 401 28.65 20.89 10.41
N PHE A 402 29.42 21.85 10.93
CA PHE A 402 30.88 21.83 10.82
C PHE A 402 31.50 20.63 11.53
N LEU A 403 31.07 20.33 12.76
CA LEU A 403 31.56 19.15 13.48
C LEU A 403 31.26 17.85 12.70
N CYS A 404 30.08 17.74 12.10
CA CYS A 404 29.70 16.61 11.24
C CYS A 404 30.67 16.49 10.04
N GLY A 405 30.93 17.59 9.33
CA GLY A 405 31.85 17.59 8.21
C GLY A 405 33.30 17.30 8.58
N LEU A 406 33.75 17.75 9.75
CA LEU A 406 35.09 17.46 10.29
C LEU A 406 35.25 15.98 10.66
N LEU A 407 34.17 15.32 11.07
CA LEU A 407 34.11 13.88 11.37
C LEU A 407 33.97 12.99 10.12
N SER A 408 33.73 13.57 8.93
CA SER A 408 33.60 12.80 7.69
C SER A 408 34.88 12.05 7.32
N GLU A 409 34.75 10.85 6.76
CA GLU A 409 35.89 9.99 6.43
C GLU A 409 36.84 10.65 5.41
N HIS A 410 36.27 11.44 4.49
CA HIS A 410 37.04 12.18 3.48
C HIS A 410 37.98 13.22 4.13
N ASN A 411 37.46 13.99 5.10
CA ASN A 411 38.17 15.13 5.69
C ASN A 411 39.22 14.73 6.74
N ILE A 412 39.17 13.51 7.29
CA ILE A 412 40.18 12.99 8.23
C ILE A 412 41.59 13.17 7.67
N ARG A 413 41.79 12.88 6.38
CA ARG A 413 43.11 12.98 5.73
C ARG A 413 43.66 14.40 5.68
N LEU A 414 42.79 15.40 5.64
CA LEU A 414 43.14 16.83 5.61
C LEU A 414 43.44 17.38 7.01
N LEU A 415 42.99 16.71 8.07
CA LEU A 415 43.11 17.17 9.46
C LEU A 415 44.09 16.35 10.32
N LYS A 416 44.62 15.24 9.78
CA LYS A 416 45.59 14.36 10.46
C LYS A 416 46.86 15.05 10.98
N CYS A 417 47.15 16.26 10.49
CA CYS A 417 48.27 17.08 10.97
C CYS A 417 47.99 17.73 12.33
N LEU A 418 46.71 17.98 12.66
CA LEU A 418 46.28 18.61 13.90
C LEU A 418 45.76 17.56 14.91
N PHE A 419 45.04 16.55 14.44
CA PHE A 419 44.39 15.54 15.30
C PHE A 419 44.74 14.10 14.88
N PRO A 420 44.84 13.14 15.83
CA PRO A 420 45.04 11.73 15.51
C PRO A 420 43.83 11.13 14.76
N GLU A 421 44.10 10.38 13.67
CA GLU A 421 43.03 9.75 12.87
C GLU A 421 42.17 8.76 13.69
N ASP A 422 42.81 8.00 14.58
CA ASP A 422 42.11 7.02 15.44
C ASP A 422 41.14 7.69 16.43
N GLN A 423 41.46 8.91 16.89
CA GLN A 423 40.57 9.68 17.76
C GLN A 423 39.34 10.12 16.97
N ILE A 424 39.53 10.71 15.78
CA ILE A 424 38.43 11.21 14.95
C ILE A 424 37.46 10.06 14.60
N LYS A 425 37.98 8.89 14.20
CA LYS A 425 37.16 7.71 13.90
C LYS A 425 36.35 7.24 15.10
N LYS A 426 37.00 7.11 16.27
CA LYS A 426 36.31 6.74 17.53
C LYS A 426 35.20 7.72 17.89
N THR A 427 35.46 9.02 17.73
CA THR A 427 34.43 10.05 17.97
C THR A 427 33.28 9.92 17.00
N SER A 428 33.56 9.72 15.70
CA SER A 428 32.52 9.57 14.68
C SER A 428 31.63 8.35 14.92
N ASP A 429 32.16 7.24 15.42
CA ASP A 429 31.42 5.99 15.62
C ASP A 429 30.24 6.15 16.60
N TRP A 430 30.43 6.87 17.70
CA TRP A 430 29.38 7.09 18.71
C TRP A 430 28.58 8.39 18.47
N PHE A 431 29.19 9.40 17.84
CA PHE A 431 28.59 10.71 17.65
C PHE A 431 27.28 10.64 16.84
N ILE A 432 27.24 9.82 15.79
CA ILE A 432 26.06 9.69 14.91
C ILE A 432 24.83 9.26 15.70
N GLU A 433 24.97 8.23 16.54
CA GLU A 433 23.87 7.71 17.34
C GLU A 433 23.39 8.77 18.33
N LYS A 434 24.31 9.44 19.02
CA LYS A 434 24.00 10.53 19.95
C LYS A 434 23.35 11.73 19.28
N LEU A 435 23.83 12.15 18.10
CA LEU A 435 23.25 13.23 17.32
C LEU A 435 21.80 12.89 16.97
N LEU A 436 21.57 11.71 16.39
CA LEU A 436 20.23 11.26 16.01
C LEU A 436 19.30 11.12 17.22
N ASP A 437 19.76 10.52 18.32
CA ASP A 437 18.95 10.40 19.54
C ASP A 437 18.57 11.76 20.14
N THR A 438 19.52 12.71 20.16
CA THR A 438 19.27 14.04 20.72
C THR A 438 18.20 14.79 19.95
N PHE A 439 18.18 14.69 18.62
CA PHE A 439 17.26 15.45 17.78
C PHE A 439 15.97 14.68 17.41
N LEU A 440 15.92 13.34 17.52
CA LEU A 440 14.74 12.53 17.17
C LEU A 440 13.86 12.09 18.36
N GLN A 441 14.30 12.25 19.61
CA GLN A 441 13.48 11.84 20.77
C GLN A 441 12.27 12.79 20.98
N PRO A 442 11.05 12.25 21.18
CA PRO A 442 9.92 13.07 21.60
C PRO A 442 10.18 13.58 23.02
N GLN A 443 10.43 14.88 23.16
CA GLN A 443 10.51 15.48 24.49
C GLN A 443 9.14 15.39 25.15
N SER A 444 9.12 14.94 26.40
CA SER A 444 7.93 14.65 27.21
C SER A 444 6.83 15.70 27.09
N GLU A 445 5.58 15.23 27.02
CA GLU A 445 4.32 15.97 26.77
C GLU A 445 3.98 17.17 27.71
N GLU A 446 4.91 17.64 28.54
CA GLU A 446 4.64 18.64 29.59
C GLU A 446 5.07 20.08 29.27
N SER A 447 5.74 20.36 28.15
CA SER A 447 6.06 21.74 27.75
C SER A 447 5.19 22.20 26.57
N GLU A 448 4.30 23.17 26.80
CA GLU A 448 3.40 23.74 25.77
C GLU A 448 4.12 24.48 24.62
N ASP A 449 5.46 24.61 24.70
CA ASP A 449 6.36 25.30 23.77
C ASP A 449 7.53 24.41 23.27
N SER A 450 7.39 23.07 23.20
CA SER A 450 8.43 22.21 22.61
C SER A 450 8.56 22.44 21.10
N GLU A 451 9.75 22.84 20.64
CA GLU A 451 10.05 23.01 19.21
C GLU A 451 9.94 21.69 18.45
N GLU A 452 9.30 21.77 17.28
CA GLU A 452 9.07 20.66 16.34
C GLU A 452 10.41 20.13 15.78
N PHE A 453 10.44 18.85 15.41
CA PHE A 453 11.61 18.15 14.87
C PHE A 453 12.12 18.83 13.58
N ASP A 454 13.36 19.34 13.59
CA ASP A 454 13.96 20.03 12.44
C ASP A 454 14.61 19.03 11.45
N LEU A 455 13.77 18.47 10.58
CA LEU A 455 14.16 17.51 9.54
C LEU A 455 15.30 18.03 8.64
N LEU A 456 15.26 19.32 8.27
CA LEU A 456 16.19 19.91 7.32
C LEU A 456 17.57 20.12 7.94
N PHE A 457 17.61 20.53 9.20
CA PHE A 457 18.85 20.64 9.97
C PHE A 457 19.57 19.29 10.12
N VAL A 458 18.84 18.23 10.48
CA VAL A 458 19.42 16.88 10.60
C VAL A 458 19.91 16.39 9.24
N SER A 459 19.13 16.62 8.18
CA SER A 459 19.52 16.27 6.81
C SER A 459 20.80 17.00 6.39
N GLN A 460 20.95 18.29 6.74
CA GLN A 460 22.17 19.05 6.51
C GLN A 460 23.37 18.49 7.28
N CYS A 461 23.19 18.10 8.55
CA CYS A 461 24.26 17.48 9.33
C CYS A 461 24.72 16.15 8.72
N LEU A 462 23.78 15.33 8.24
CA LEU A 462 24.08 14.07 7.54
C LEU A 462 24.77 14.30 6.19
N TYR A 463 24.36 15.36 5.48
CA TYR A 463 25.02 15.80 4.27
C TYR A 463 26.47 16.23 4.54
N GLU A 464 26.73 17.06 5.55
CA GLU A 464 28.11 17.43 5.90
C GLU A 464 28.94 16.21 6.33
N LEU A 465 28.35 15.28 7.08
CA LEU A 465 29.04 14.07 7.54
C LEU A 465 29.45 13.12 6.40
N GLN A 466 28.73 13.16 5.27
CA GLN A 466 28.96 12.28 4.11
C GLN A 466 29.07 10.78 4.48
N SER A 467 28.22 10.32 5.40
CA SER A 467 28.21 8.92 5.88
C SER A 467 26.94 8.17 5.46
N PRO A 468 27.02 7.22 4.50
CA PRO A 468 25.88 6.40 4.09
C PRO A 468 25.24 5.63 5.25
N LYS A 469 26.06 5.15 6.18
CA LYS A 469 25.60 4.43 7.38
C LYS A 469 24.73 5.34 8.26
N ALA A 470 25.11 6.60 8.45
CA ALA A 470 24.34 7.57 9.24
C ALA A 470 22.99 7.89 8.59
N CYS A 471 22.97 8.08 7.26
CA CYS A 471 21.74 8.31 6.50
C CYS A 471 20.77 7.12 6.61
N LEU A 472 21.26 5.88 6.52
CA LEU A 472 20.44 4.69 6.68
C LEU A 472 19.84 4.58 8.09
N MET A 473 20.65 4.80 9.14
CA MET A 473 20.17 4.82 10.53
C MET A 473 19.08 5.90 10.73
N PHE A 474 19.25 7.06 10.11
CA PHE A 474 18.26 8.13 10.13
C PHE A 474 16.95 7.72 9.44
N LEU A 475 17.02 7.19 8.22
CA LEU A 475 15.85 6.73 7.46
C LEU A 475 15.11 5.59 8.16
N GLU A 476 15.82 4.68 8.82
CA GLU A 476 15.22 3.63 9.66
C GLU A 476 14.44 4.22 10.84
N LYS A 477 15.01 5.20 11.55
CA LYS A 477 14.31 5.89 12.65
C LYS A 477 13.08 6.68 12.19
N MET A 478 13.10 7.19 10.96
CA MET A 478 11.98 7.94 10.34
C MET A 478 10.96 7.03 9.63
N ASP A 479 11.10 5.70 9.69
CA ASP A 479 10.31 4.73 8.91
C ASP A 479 10.25 5.05 7.39
N HIS A 480 11.32 5.65 6.87
CA HIS A 480 11.44 6.07 5.46
C HIS A 480 10.33 7.03 5.03
N GLN A 481 9.82 7.86 5.95
CA GLN A 481 8.86 8.93 5.67
C GLN A 481 9.47 10.28 6.05
N LEU A 482 9.58 11.17 5.07
CA LEU A 482 10.12 12.51 5.22
C LEU A 482 9.04 13.53 4.84
N GLU A 483 8.69 14.41 5.76
CA GLU A 483 7.69 15.45 5.57
C GLU A 483 8.30 16.81 5.92
N PRO A 484 8.96 17.49 4.97
CA PRO A 484 9.39 18.87 5.18
C PRO A 484 8.19 19.80 5.36
N GLU A 485 8.27 20.68 6.36
CA GLU A 485 7.23 21.67 6.69
C GLU A 485 7.54 23.09 6.16
N GLU A 486 8.74 23.28 5.59
CA GLU A 486 9.23 24.55 5.08
C GLU A 486 9.60 24.47 3.59
N ASP A 487 9.53 25.61 2.91
CA ASP A 487 10.01 25.77 1.54
C ASP A 487 11.48 25.34 1.42
N LEU A 488 11.79 24.49 0.44
CA LEU A 488 13.12 23.88 0.32
C LEU A 488 14.04 24.70 -0.58
N ASP A 489 15.16 25.14 -0.01
CA ASP A 489 16.26 25.62 -0.82
C ASP A 489 17.06 24.46 -1.44
N PRO A 490 17.65 24.59 -2.63
CA PRO A 490 18.48 23.61 -3.31
C PRO A 490 19.66 23.08 -2.52
N HIS A 491 20.24 23.79 -1.54
CA HIS A 491 21.21 23.16 -0.66
C HIS A 491 20.53 22.16 0.29
N GLN A 492 19.35 22.49 0.82
CA GLN A 492 18.50 21.56 1.57
C GLN A 492 17.98 20.43 0.68
N CYS A 493 17.62 20.69 -0.59
CA CYS A 493 17.28 19.65 -1.56
C CYS A 493 18.47 18.74 -1.84
N CYS A 494 19.68 19.29 -1.97
CA CYS A 494 20.91 18.50 -2.15
C CYS A 494 21.14 17.59 -0.92
N ALA A 495 21.00 18.14 0.29
CA ALA A 495 21.10 17.38 1.53
C ALA A 495 20.04 16.26 1.62
N LEU A 496 18.76 16.57 1.35
CA LEU A 496 17.68 15.59 1.32
C LEU A 496 17.90 14.54 0.23
N SER A 497 18.30 14.95 -0.98
CA SER A 497 18.61 14.06 -2.10
C SER A 497 19.72 13.09 -1.72
N TYR A 498 20.79 13.60 -1.10
CA TYR A 498 21.90 12.80 -0.62
C TYR A 498 21.45 11.75 0.40
N VAL A 499 20.62 12.14 1.38
CA VAL A 499 20.07 11.21 2.39
C VAL A 499 19.20 10.14 1.72
N ILE A 500 18.27 10.52 0.85
CA ILE A 500 17.35 9.62 0.14
C ILE A 500 18.13 8.66 -0.79
N ALA A 501 19.15 9.16 -1.47
CA ALA A 501 19.99 8.37 -2.38
C ALA A 501 20.71 7.20 -1.68
N GLN A 502 20.89 7.24 -0.35
CA GLN A 502 21.51 6.15 0.38
C GLN A 502 20.58 4.95 0.58
N SER A 503 19.26 5.11 0.41
CA SER A 503 18.29 4.02 0.54
C SER A 503 18.32 3.11 -0.68
N ARG A 504 18.90 1.90 -0.57
CA ARG A 504 19.02 0.97 -1.71
C ARG A 504 17.90 -0.06 -1.81
N ASP A 505 17.30 -0.43 -0.68
CA ASP A 505 16.39 -1.58 -0.58
C ASP A 505 14.93 -1.19 -0.34
N LYS A 506 14.65 0.06 0.04
CA LYS A 506 13.31 0.55 0.37
C LYS A 506 13.11 1.97 -0.18
N GLU A 507 11.98 2.21 -0.83
CA GLU A 507 11.61 3.55 -1.29
C GLU A 507 11.37 4.49 -0.09
N VAL A 508 11.88 5.71 -0.18
CA VAL A 508 11.63 6.79 0.80
C VAL A 508 10.42 7.59 0.35
N TYR A 509 9.39 7.66 1.20
CA TYR A 509 8.23 8.50 0.99
C TYR A 509 8.56 9.94 1.35
N LEU A 510 8.41 10.85 0.40
CA LEU A 510 8.63 12.28 0.58
C LEU A 510 7.34 13.05 0.31
N ASN A 511 6.84 13.74 1.33
CA ASN A 511 5.65 14.56 1.26
C ASN A 511 6.02 16.04 1.04
N LEU A 512 5.70 16.57 -0.14
CA LEU A 512 5.98 17.95 -0.54
C LEU A 512 4.67 18.75 -0.74
N GLU A 513 3.56 18.29 -0.17
CA GLU A 513 2.24 18.91 -0.39
C GLU A 513 2.23 20.40 -0.01
N ASP A 514 2.94 20.80 1.06
CA ASP A 514 2.95 22.18 1.55
C ASP A 514 4.25 22.95 1.24
N CYS A 515 5.15 22.40 0.41
CA CYS A 515 6.46 22.99 0.09
C CYS A 515 6.50 23.62 -1.31
N THR A 516 7.18 24.77 -1.46
CA THR A 516 7.61 25.27 -2.77
C THR A 516 9.08 24.91 -3.04
N ILE A 517 9.38 24.43 -4.25
CA ILE A 517 10.73 24.04 -4.66
C ILE A 517 11.04 24.70 -6.01
N ALA A 518 12.21 25.34 -6.11
CA ALA A 518 12.69 25.90 -7.36
C ALA A 518 13.18 24.81 -8.34
N ASP A 519 13.17 25.08 -9.65
CA ASP A 519 13.59 24.14 -10.70
C ASP A 519 14.96 23.49 -10.44
N VAL A 520 15.91 24.25 -9.87
CA VAL A 520 17.25 23.76 -9.54
C VAL A 520 17.19 22.71 -8.43
N GLY A 521 16.41 22.94 -7.37
CA GLY A 521 16.22 21.99 -6.28
C GLY A 521 15.50 20.73 -6.74
N MET A 522 14.56 20.88 -7.68
CA MET A 522 13.92 19.73 -8.31
C MET A 522 14.92 18.90 -9.13
N ASN A 523 15.82 19.52 -9.90
CA ASN A 523 16.87 18.77 -10.61
C ASN A 523 17.78 17.97 -9.65
N MET A 524 18.04 18.51 -8.46
CA MET A 524 18.81 17.79 -7.43
C MET A 524 18.04 16.60 -6.88
N MET A 525 16.74 16.76 -6.57
CA MET A 525 15.88 15.65 -6.13
C MET A 525 15.68 14.57 -7.21
N LEU A 526 15.78 14.92 -8.50
CA LEU A 526 15.76 13.94 -9.60
C LEU A 526 16.97 12.99 -9.57
N SER A 527 18.10 13.41 -9.00
CA SER A 527 19.30 12.56 -8.90
C SER A 527 19.10 11.32 -8.02
N CYS A 528 18.15 11.36 -7.07
CA CYS A 528 17.80 10.23 -6.19
C CYS A 528 16.49 9.51 -6.58
N SER A 529 16.03 9.72 -7.83
CA SER A 529 14.75 9.21 -8.35
C SER A 529 14.46 7.70 -8.23
N PRO A 530 15.42 6.75 -8.27
CA PRO A 530 15.08 5.33 -8.08
C PRO A 530 14.67 4.99 -6.63
N ASN A 531 14.95 5.87 -5.67
CA ASN A 531 14.81 5.58 -4.24
C ASN A 531 13.69 6.40 -3.58
N ILE A 532 12.86 7.12 -4.35
CA ILE A 532 11.91 8.11 -3.83
C ILE A 532 10.46 7.87 -4.30
N ARG A 533 9.51 8.06 -3.39
CA ARG A 533 8.07 8.06 -3.63
C ARG A 533 7.48 9.42 -3.23
N LEU A 534 6.95 10.17 -4.20
CA LEU A 534 6.58 11.59 -4.03
C LEU A 534 5.07 11.80 -3.81
N ASN A 535 4.71 12.76 -2.95
CA ASN A 535 3.38 13.38 -2.85
C ASN A 535 3.50 14.90 -3.07
N ILE A 536 2.84 15.48 -4.09
CA ILE A 536 2.94 16.91 -4.48
C ILE A 536 1.52 17.50 -4.64
N CYS A 537 1.37 18.80 -4.32
CA CYS A 537 0.14 19.57 -4.04
C CYS A 537 -1.08 19.50 -5.02
N LYS A 538 -2.22 20.07 -4.57
CA LYS A 538 -3.66 19.78 -4.86
C LYS A 538 -4.27 20.05 -6.25
N GLU A 539 -3.60 20.66 -7.25
CA GLU A 539 -4.25 20.99 -8.54
C GLU A 539 -3.77 20.10 -9.73
N PRO A 540 -4.66 19.31 -10.38
CA PRO A 540 -4.30 18.37 -11.45
C PRO A 540 -3.66 18.99 -12.71
N LEU A 541 -3.94 20.26 -12.99
CA LEU A 541 -3.50 20.97 -14.22
C LEU A 541 -2.05 21.45 -14.13
N GLU A 542 -1.61 21.94 -12.96
CA GLU A 542 -0.20 22.29 -12.72
C GLU A 542 0.66 21.03 -12.60
N GLN A 543 0.13 19.96 -11.99
CA GLN A 543 0.74 18.63 -11.96
C GLN A 543 1.05 18.11 -13.38
N THR A 544 0.14 18.30 -14.33
CA THR A 544 0.31 17.78 -15.70
C THR A 544 1.44 18.48 -16.45
N THR A 545 1.57 19.80 -16.30
CA THR A 545 2.65 20.59 -16.93
C THR A 545 4.01 20.26 -16.30
N PHE A 546 4.03 20.10 -14.98
CA PHE A 546 5.18 19.63 -14.19
C PHE A 546 5.62 18.20 -14.56
N PHE A 547 4.69 17.25 -14.68
CA PHE A 547 4.98 15.88 -15.11
C PHE A 547 5.51 15.84 -16.55
N LEU A 548 5.03 16.71 -17.44
CA LEU A 548 5.49 16.75 -18.84
C LEU A 548 6.94 17.26 -19.00
N GLU A 549 7.37 18.24 -18.21
CA GLU A 549 8.80 18.63 -18.13
C GLU A 549 9.67 17.60 -17.40
N PHE A 550 9.13 16.97 -16.35
CA PHE A 550 9.73 15.84 -15.60
C PHE A 550 9.99 14.62 -16.49
N PHE A 551 9.03 14.19 -17.32
CA PHE A 551 9.15 13.04 -18.22
C PHE A 551 10.11 13.31 -19.40
N HIS A 552 10.20 14.56 -19.88
CA HIS A 552 11.16 14.93 -20.94
C HIS A 552 12.62 14.76 -20.46
N LYS A 553 12.95 15.19 -19.24
CA LYS A 553 14.31 15.03 -18.67
C LYS A 553 14.60 13.61 -18.16
N ALA A 554 13.61 12.90 -17.63
CA ALA A 554 13.79 11.56 -17.06
C ALA A 554 13.85 10.43 -18.11
N SER A 555 13.46 10.67 -19.37
CA SER A 555 13.47 9.68 -20.47
C SER A 555 14.86 9.09 -20.83
N GLN A 556 15.94 9.55 -20.19
CA GLN A 556 17.28 8.94 -20.27
C GLN A 556 17.57 7.90 -19.17
N CYS A 557 16.72 7.77 -18.15
CA CYS A 557 16.88 6.81 -17.05
C CYS A 557 15.63 5.94 -16.91
N CYS A 558 15.78 4.62 -17.06
CA CYS A 558 14.72 3.63 -16.92
C CYS A 558 14.08 3.67 -15.51
N CYS A 559 12.90 4.28 -15.37
CA CYS A 559 12.15 4.33 -14.11
C CYS A 559 10.73 3.77 -14.29
N SER A 560 10.23 3.06 -13.28
CA SER A 560 8.84 2.62 -13.13
C SER A 560 8.11 3.56 -12.18
N PHE A 561 7.05 4.23 -12.63
CA PHE A 561 6.23 5.12 -11.78
C PHE A 561 4.75 4.69 -11.77
N PHE A 562 4.14 4.84 -10.58
CA PHE A 562 2.73 4.65 -10.16
C PHE A 562 2.32 3.27 -9.59
N ASP A 563 1.96 3.25 -8.30
CA ASP A 563 0.82 2.45 -7.82
C ASP A 563 0.04 3.09 -6.64
N GLN A 564 -1.24 2.75 -6.64
CA GLN A 564 -2.48 3.37 -6.20
C GLN A 564 -2.64 3.68 -4.71
N ARG A 565 -3.13 4.89 -4.42
CA ARG A 565 -4.20 5.13 -3.42
C ARG A 565 -5.15 6.24 -3.86
N TYR A 566 -5.91 5.99 -4.93
CA TYR A 566 -7.19 6.70 -5.08
C TYR A 566 -8.27 5.84 -4.45
N ASN A 567 -8.82 6.37 -3.35
CA ASN A 567 -10.00 5.85 -2.69
C ASN A 567 -11.07 5.51 -3.74
N TYR A 568 -11.66 4.31 -3.63
CA TYR A 568 -12.74 3.79 -4.44
C TYR A 568 -13.59 4.89 -5.12
N ASN A 569 -13.32 5.17 -6.40
CA ASN A 569 -14.25 5.63 -7.46
C ASN A 569 -13.49 6.05 -8.73
N HIS A 570 -13.56 5.22 -9.79
CA HIS A 570 -13.68 5.57 -11.22
C HIS A 570 -12.83 6.67 -11.94
N GLU A 571 -11.83 7.29 -11.33
CA GLU A 571 -11.10 8.43 -11.92
C GLU A 571 -9.77 8.19 -12.70
N PRO A 572 -9.07 7.03 -12.66
CA PRO A 572 -7.76 6.89 -13.33
C PRO A 572 -7.79 7.05 -14.86
N LEU A 573 -8.77 6.45 -15.55
CA LEU A 573 -8.88 6.56 -17.02
C LEU A 573 -9.22 8.00 -17.44
N ASN A 574 -10.00 8.69 -16.61
CA ASN A 574 -10.40 10.07 -16.87
C ASN A 574 -9.17 11.00 -16.84
N ALA A 575 -8.32 10.86 -15.83
CA ALA A 575 -7.07 11.61 -15.75
C ALA A 575 -6.15 11.35 -16.95
N LEU A 576 -6.07 10.11 -17.44
CA LEU A 576 -5.24 9.76 -18.60
C LEU A 576 -5.77 10.35 -19.91
N LEU A 577 -7.08 10.32 -20.14
CA LEU A 577 -7.68 10.95 -21.30
C LEU A 577 -7.48 12.47 -21.27
N ASP A 578 -7.57 13.08 -20.09
CA ASP A 578 -7.32 14.51 -19.90
C ASP A 578 -5.85 14.83 -20.19
N LEU A 579 -4.91 14.05 -19.64
CA LEU A 579 -3.48 14.10 -19.95
C LEU A 579 -3.21 13.99 -21.46
N CYS A 580 -3.78 13.00 -22.14
CA CYS A 580 -3.60 12.83 -23.59
C CYS A 580 -4.12 14.04 -24.38
N SER A 581 -5.25 14.61 -23.98
CA SER A 581 -5.80 15.80 -24.63
C SER A 581 -4.89 17.03 -24.47
N HIS A 582 -4.30 17.20 -23.27
CA HIS A 582 -3.36 18.28 -23.00
C HIS A 582 -2.02 18.08 -23.72
N VAL A 583 -1.48 16.86 -23.73
CA VAL A 583 -0.28 16.50 -24.50
C VAL A 583 -0.47 16.85 -25.96
N LYS A 584 -1.60 16.48 -26.58
CA LYS A 584 -1.87 16.83 -27.99
C LYS A 584 -2.01 18.32 -28.22
N ASN A 585 -2.70 19.03 -27.34
CA ASN A 585 -2.79 20.50 -27.43
C ASN A 585 -1.40 21.14 -27.33
N TYR A 586 -0.51 20.57 -26.51
CA TYR A 586 0.86 21.04 -26.38
C TYR A 586 1.76 20.65 -27.56
N GLU A 587 1.67 19.42 -28.06
CA GLU A 587 2.35 18.97 -29.29
C GLU A 587 1.95 19.84 -30.49
N THR A 588 0.67 20.21 -30.60
CA THR A 588 0.17 21.09 -31.68
C THR A 588 0.62 22.54 -31.51
N GLN A 589 0.72 23.04 -30.28
CA GLN A 589 1.25 24.39 -30.01
C GLN A 589 2.76 24.50 -30.21
N THR A 590 3.51 23.45 -29.90
CA THR A 590 4.99 23.48 -29.89
C THR A 590 5.65 22.79 -31.08
N GLY A 591 4.90 21.99 -31.85
CA GLY A 591 5.40 21.20 -32.99
C GLY A 591 6.28 20.00 -32.60
N ARG A 592 6.40 19.68 -31.31
CA ARG A 592 7.20 18.55 -30.80
C ARG A 592 6.30 17.34 -30.52
N SER A 593 6.84 16.12 -30.61
CA SER A 593 6.10 14.88 -30.29
C SER A 593 6.51 14.32 -28.93
N PHE A 594 5.52 14.18 -28.04
CA PHE A 594 5.63 13.75 -26.65
C PHE A 594 4.83 12.46 -26.37
N LEU A 595 3.82 12.12 -27.18
CA LEU A 595 3.03 10.89 -27.01
C LEU A 595 3.87 9.59 -26.99
N PRO A 596 4.92 9.42 -27.83
CA PRO A 596 5.76 8.23 -27.78
C PRO A 596 6.54 8.08 -26.46
N ALA A 597 6.97 9.19 -25.85
CA ALA A 597 7.72 9.18 -24.60
C ALA A 597 6.84 8.80 -23.39
N LEU A 598 5.53 9.05 -23.48
CA LEU A 598 4.54 8.73 -22.44
C LEU A 598 3.85 7.39 -22.68
N GLN A 599 4.30 6.62 -23.67
CA GLN A 599 3.65 5.37 -24.06
C GLN A 599 3.57 4.36 -22.90
N SER A 600 4.61 4.27 -22.06
CA SER A 600 4.62 3.40 -20.88
C SER A 600 3.54 3.80 -19.85
N VAL A 601 3.27 5.10 -19.68
CA VAL A 601 2.25 5.64 -18.77
C VAL A 601 0.84 5.27 -19.24
N PHE A 602 0.59 5.31 -20.55
CA PHE A 602 -0.68 4.87 -21.11
C PHE A 602 -0.83 3.34 -21.12
N GLN A 603 0.27 2.59 -21.02
CA GLN A 603 0.26 1.12 -20.98
C GLN A 603 0.08 0.54 -19.57
N SER A 604 0.42 1.27 -18.50
CA SER A 604 0.30 0.83 -17.10
C SER A 604 -1.13 0.93 -16.53
N THR A 605 -2.14 0.68 -17.34
CA THR A 605 -3.54 1.08 -17.08
C THR A 605 -4.44 -0.11 -16.74
N PRO A 606 -5.58 0.13 -16.04
CA PRO A 606 -6.42 -0.95 -15.51
C PRO A 606 -6.92 -1.92 -16.59
N ASP A 607 -7.16 -3.16 -16.19
CA ASP A 607 -7.61 -4.26 -17.05
C ASP A 607 -8.91 -3.96 -17.80
N VAL A 608 -9.77 -3.07 -17.29
CA VAL A 608 -11.03 -2.63 -17.92
C VAL A 608 -11.12 -1.11 -17.91
N TRP A 609 -11.45 -0.54 -19.06
CA TRP A 609 -11.52 0.90 -19.27
C TRP A 609 -12.96 1.39 -19.13
N ILE A 610 -13.25 2.19 -18.11
CA ILE A 610 -14.59 2.73 -17.85
C ILE A 610 -14.64 4.19 -18.30
N ILE A 611 -15.41 4.51 -19.35
CA ILE A 611 -15.49 5.85 -19.94
C ILE A 611 -16.92 6.37 -20.02
N ASP A 612 -17.09 7.67 -19.80
CA ASP A 612 -18.33 8.41 -20.09
C ASP A 612 -18.14 9.27 -21.36
N LEU A 613 -18.68 8.81 -22.49
CA LEU A 613 -18.67 9.52 -23.78
C LEU A 613 -19.73 10.64 -23.86
N SER A 614 -20.56 10.85 -22.84
CA SER A 614 -21.43 12.03 -22.78
C SER A 614 -20.68 13.29 -22.34
N GLN A 615 -19.53 13.12 -21.67
CA GLN A 615 -18.71 14.20 -21.14
C GLN A 615 -17.42 14.43 -21.95
N ARG A 616 -17.08 13.51 -22.86
CA ARG A 616 -15.75 13.42 -23.48
C ARG A 616 -15.86 12.97 -24.93
N LYS A 617 -14.91 13.41 -25.76
CA LYS A 617 -14.84 13.04 -27.18
C LYS A 617 -14.22 11.67 -27.37
N SER A 618 -14.86 10.83 -28.17
CA SER A 618 -14.37 9.50 -28.56
C SER A 618 -13.05 9.56 -29.37
N SER A 619 -12.73 10.69 -29.99
CA SER A 619 -11.46 10.90 -30.70
C SER A 619 -10.24 10.88 -29.77
N VAL A 620 -10.38 11.29 -28.51
CA VAL A 620 -9.30 11.21 -27.51
C VAL A 620 -9.10 9.76 -27.07
N LEU A 621 -10.19 9.02 -26.89
CA LEU A 621 -10.16 7.59 -26.57
C LEU A 621 -9.43 6.79 -27.67
N LEU A 622 -9.69 7.09 -28.95
CA LEU A 622 -9.02 6.44 -30.08
C LEU A 622 -7.49 6.55 -29.99
N GLU A 623 -6.99 7.73 -29.61
CA GLU A 623 -5.55 7.98 -29.53
C GLU A 623 -4.90 7.21 -28.38
N VAL A 624 -5.56 7.18 -27.21
CA VAL A 624 -5.07 6.39 -26.06
C VAL A 624 -5.12 4.89 -26.36
N LEU A 625 -6.14 4.43 -27.11
CA LEU A 625 -6.27 3.03 -27.55
C LEU A 625 -5.18 2.61 -28.55
N LYS A 626 -4.75 3.50 -29.46
CA LYS A 626 -3.65 3.22 -30.41
C LYS A 626 -2.30 2.97 -29.72
N LEU A 627 -2.11 3.50 -28.51
CA LEU A 627 -0.87 3.36 -27.74
C LEU A 627 -0.78 2.03 -26.98
N GLN A 628 -1.87 1.27 -26.92
CA GLN A 628 -1.95 -0.01 -26.22
C GLN A 628 -1.30 -1.13 -27.02
N THR A 629 -0.61 -2.04 -26.33
CA THR A 629 -0.05 -3.26 -26.92
C THR A 629 -1.10 -4.33 -27.19
N GLU A 630 -2.20 -4.32 -26.44
CA GLU A 630 -3.28 -5.29 -26.51
C GLU A 630 -4.65 -4.60 -26.55
N LYS A 631 -5.65 -5.28 -27.12
CA LYS A 631 -7.02 -4.79 -27.15
C LYS A 631 -7.63 -4.76 -25.75
N LYS A 632 -8.09 -3.60 -25.30
CA LYS A 632 -8.65 -3.43 -23.95
C LYS A 632 -10.18 -3.54 -23.94
N PRO A 633 -10.78 -4.11 -22.89
CA PRO A 633 -12.23 -4.11 -22.72
C PRO A 633 -12.69 -2.73 -22.24
N VAL A 634 -13.72 -2.18 -22.89
CA VAL A 634 -14.26 -0.83 -22.67
C VAL A 634 -15.68 -0.91 -22.12
N GLU A 635 -15.96 -0.14 -21.08
CA GLU A 635 -17.24 -0.01 -20.40
C GLU A 635 -17.77 1.43 -20.52
N LEU A 636 -18.92 1.60 -21.17
CA LEU A 636 -19.54 2.91 -21.42
C LEU A 636 -20.55 3.27 -20.32
N ARG A 637 -20.39 4.47 -19.73
CA ARG A 637 -21.29 5.04 -18.70
C ARG A 637 -22.29 6.07 -19.21
N GLY A 638 -22.00 6.66 -20.35
CA GLY A 638 -22.82 7.66 -21.03
C GLY A 638 -22.33 7.76 -22.46
N CYS A 639 -23.23 8.04 -23.39
CA CYS A 639 -22.91 8.11 -24.83
C CYS A 639 -23.66 9.28 -25.46
N SER A 640 -23.06 9.94 -26.43
CA SER A 640 -23.76 10.89 -27.28
C SER A 640 -24.50 10.15 -28.40
N GLU A 641 -25.71 10.58 -28.74
CA GLU A 641 -26.42 10.12 -29.94
C GLU A 641 -26.00 10.91 -31.20
N GLU A 642 -25.03 11.82 -31.09
CA GLU A 642 -24.48 12.58 -32.21
C GLU A 642 -23.72 11.68 -33.20
N GLU A 643 -23.99 11.88 -34.49
CA GLU A 643 -23.44 11.06 -35.56
C GLU A 643 -21.90 11.13 -35.62
N SER A 644 -21.31 12.31 -35.40
CA SER A 644 -19.86 12.50 -35.38
C SER A 644 -19.16 11.72 -34.26
N GLU A 645 -19.80 11.63 -33.09
CA GLU A 645 -19.29 10.84 -31.96
C GLU A 645 -19.45 9.34 -32.20
N MET A 646 -20.56 8.90 -32.83
CA MET A 646 -20.71 7.49 -33.24
C MET A 646 -19.65 7.09 -34.26
N MET A 647 -19.37 7.92 -35.26
CA MET A 647 -18.32 7.67 -36.26
C MET A 647 -16.95 7.55 -35.61
N SER A 648 -16.63 8.48 -34.71
CA SER A 648 -15.36 8.50 -33.98
C SER A 648 -15.22 7.30 -33.03
N PHE A 649 -16.31 6.85 -32.41
CA PHE A 649 -16.31 5.63 -31.59
C PHE A 649 -16.18 4.35 -32.42
N LEU A 650 -16.81 4.25 -33.59
CA LEU A 650 -16.67 3.10 -34.49
C LEU A 650 -15.20 2.90 -34.90
N GLN A 651 -14.43 3.98 -35.06
CA GLN A 651 -12.99 3.92 -35.32
C GLN A 651 -12.17 3.34 -34.15
N CYS A 652 -12.72 3.30 -32.93
CA CYS A 652 -12.07 2.69 -31.77
C CYS A 652 -12.18 1.16 -31.78
N LEU A 653 -13.18 0.58 -32.47
CA LEU A 653 -13.49 -0.86 -32.44
C LEU A 653 -12.30 -1.79 -32.74
N PRO A 654 -11.38 -1.48 -33.68
CA PRO A 654 -10.21 -2.33 -33.93
C PRO A 654 -9.33 -2.56 -32.70
N TYR A 655 -9.33 -1.62 -31.75
CA TYR A 655 -8.50 -1.61 -30.55
C TYR A 655 -9.24 -2.07 -29.28
N ILE A 656 -10.53 -2.37 -29.38
CA ILE A 656 -11.38 -2.80 -28.26
C ILE A 656 -11.53 -4.33 -28.30
N SER A 657 -11.41 -4.99 -27.15
CA SER A 657 -11.65 -6.44 -27.04
C SER A 657 -13.08 -6.76 -26.64
N GLN A 658 -13.69 -5.95 -25.77
CA GLN A 658 -15.08 -6.13 -25.32
C GLN A 658 -15.75 -4.79 -25.10
N LEU A 659 -17.03 -4.67 -25.46
CA LEU A 659 -17.85 -3.47 -25.24
C LEU A 659 -18.93 -3.76 -24.18
N ARG A 660 -18.84 -3.10 -23.03
CA ARG A 660 -19.76 -3.19 -21.89
C ARG A 660 -20.50 -1.89 -21.67
N PHE A 661 -21.64 -1.97 -20.98
CA PHE A 661 -22.41 -0.80 -20.60
C PHE A 661 -22.70 -0.80 -19.09
N PHE A 662 -22.51 0.35 -18.45
CA PHE A 662 -22.71 0.53 -17.02
C PHE A 662 -24.08 1.17 -16.75
N ASN A 663 -25.00 0.40 -16.16
CA ASN A 663 -26.23 0.79 -15.45
C ASN A 663 -26.95 2.11 -15.85
N LEU A 664 -26.97 2.50 -17.13
CA LEU A 664 -27.88 3.53 -17.66
C LEU A 664 -29.32 2.99 -17.76
N ARG A 665 -30.29 3.86 -18.02
CA ARG A 665 -31.67 3.42 -18.30
C ARG A 665 -31.67 2.43 -19.47
N LYS A 666 -32.26 1.24 -19.28
CA LYS A 666 -32.31 0.14 -20.25
C LYS A 666 -32.70 0.58 -21.67
N SER A 667 -33.66 1.48 -21.80
CA SER A 667 -34.14 2.03 -23.07
C SER A 667 -33.08 2.83 -23.85
N PHE A 668 -32.17 3.52 -23.14
CA PHE A 668 -31.11 4.30 -23.78
C PHE A 668 -30.05 3.40 -24.42
N HIS A 669 -29.62 2.34 -23.72
CA HIS A 669 -28.67 1.36 -24.26
C HIS A 669 -29.16 0.74 -25.55
N ASN A 670 -30.43 0.29 -25.57
CA ASN A 670 -31.05 -0.32 -26.76
C ASN A 670 -31.02 0.65 -27.94
N ARG A 671 -31.37 1.91 -27.71
CA ARG A 671 -31.41 2.94 -28.76
C ARG A 671 -30.02 3.29 -29.28
N PHE A 672 -29.05 3.46 -28.39
CA PHE A 672 -27.67 3.74 -28.77
C PHE A 672 -27.06 2.58 -29.54
N LEU A 673 -27.17 1.34 -29.02
CA LEU A 673 -26.63 0.15 -29.69
C LEU A 673 -27.28 -0.06 -31.06
N LEU A 674 -28.60 0.09 -31.17
CA LEU A 674 -29.32 0.02 -32.45
C LEU A 674 -28.78 1.05 -33.44
N LYS A 675 -28.64 2.32 -33.03
CA LYS A 675 -28.08 3.37 -33.88
C LYS A 675 -26.64 3.08 -34.30
N LEU A 676 -25.83 2.52 -33.40
CA LEU A 676 -24.45 2.14 -33.68
C LEU A 676 -24.37 1.01 -34.71
N PHE A 677 -25.23 -0.01 -34.62
CA PHE A 677 -25.34 -1.07 -35.63
C PHE A 677 -25.88 -0.57 -36.97
N ILE A 678 -26.87 0.33 -36.96
CA ILE A 678 -27.35 0.96 -38.19
C ILE A 678 -26.22 1.73 -38.87
N LYS A 679 -25.46 2.53 -38.11
CA LYS A 679 -24.32 3.29 -38.64
C LYS A 679 -23.20 2.38 -39.14
N ALA A 680 -22.88 1.31 -38.41
CA ALA A 680 -21.92 0.30 -38.88
C ALA A 680 -22.36 -0.34 -40.19
N ALA A 681 -23.66 -0.68 -40.34
CA ALA A 681 -24.22 -1.20 -41.59
C ALA A 681 -24.13 -0.19 -42.73
N GLU A 682 -24.45 1.08 -42.47
CA GLU A 682 -24.35 2.16 -43.45
C GLU A 682 -22.91 2.34 -43.94
N ILE A 683 -21.92 2.38 -43.04
CA ILE A 683 -20.50 2.47 -43.39
C ILE A 683 -20.07 1.27 -44.22
N GLU A 684 -20.44 0.06 -43.80
CA GLU A 684 -20.10 -1.18 -44.52
C GLU A 684 -20.67 -1.16 -45.96
N THR A 685 -21.89 -0.65 -46.14
CA THR A 685 -22.47 -0.47 -47.49
C THR A 685 -21.81 0.64 -48.31
N GLN A 686 -21.27 1.68 -47.68
CA GLN A 686 -20.66 2.83 -48.37
C GLN A 686 -19.18 2.63 -48.71
N THR A 687 -18.43 1.99 -47.81
CA THR A 687 -16.96 1.88 -47.85
C THR A 687 -16.45 0.46 -48.11
N GLY A 688 -17.30 -0.56 -47.90
CA GLY A 688 -16.91 -1.97 -47.97
C GLY A 688 -16.14 -2.49 -46.74
N GLU A 689 -15.92 -1.67 -45.72
CA GLU A 689 -15.28 -2.11 -44.47
C GLU A 689 -16.23 -3.01 -43.66
N GLN A 690 -15.73 -4.14 -43.13
CA GLN A 690 -16.50 -5.12 -42.33
C GLN A 690 -16.85 -4.61 -40.92
N MET A 691 -17.44 -3.42 -40.82
CA MET A 691 -17.68 -2.70 -39.57
C MET A 691 -18.72 -3.38 -38.69
N LEU A 692 -19.77 -4.00 -39.27
CA LEU A 692 -20.72 -4.80 -38.49
C LEU A 692 -20.04 -6.00 -37.84
N LYS A 693 -19.11 -6.63 -38.56
CA LYS A 693 -18.35 -7.78 -38.04
C LYS A 693 -17.43 -7.37 -36.89
N LEU A 694 -16.78 -6.20 -36.99
CA LEU A 694 -15.96 -5.64 -35.91
C LEU A 694 -16.81 -5.30 -34.68
N LEU A 695 -17.92 -4.59 -34.85
CA LEU A 695 -18.83 -4.23 -33.75
C LEU A 695 -19.43 -5.48 -33.08
N SER A 696 -19.81 -6.47 -33.89
CA SER A 696 -20.28 -7.76 -33.43
C SER A 696 -19.22 -8.47 -32.58
N SER A 697 -17.96 -8.50 -33.03
CA SER A 697 -16.87 -9.19 -32.33
C SER A 697 -16.55 -8.65 -30.94
N VAL A 698 -16.78 -7.35 -30.68
CA VAL A 698 -16.59 -6.78 -29.34
C VAL A 698 -17.79 -7.02 -28.42
N CYS A 699 -18.90 -7.52 -28.96
CA CYS A 699 -20.13 -7.82 -28.22
C CYS A 699 -20.28 -9.32 -27.90
N THR A 700 -19.34 -10.19 -28.29
CA THR A 700 -19.50 -11.65 -28.19
C THR A 700 -18.93 -12.29 -26.91
N TYR A 701 -19.00 -11.62 -25.77
CA TYR A 701 -18.58 -12.18 -24.47
C TYR A 701 -19.78 -12.60 -23.63
N SER A 702 -19.59 -13.61 -22.77
CA SER A 702 -20.70 -14.31 -22.08
C SER A 702 -21.55 -13.42 -21.17
N SER A 703 -21.06 -12.28 -20.70
CA SER A 703 -21.83 -11.36 -19.85
C SER A 703 -22.41 -10.15 -20.60
N PHE A 704 -22.25 -10.06 -21.93
CA PHE A 704 -22.72 -8.91 -22.71
C PHE A 704 -24.23 -8.69 -22.54
N PRO A 705 -24.71 -7.46 -22.32
CA PRO A 705 -23.98 -6.18 -22.44
C PRO A 705 -23.38 -5.66 -21.12
N TYR A 706 -23.40 -6.43 -20.04
CA TYR A 706 -23.12 -5.95 -18.69
C TYR A 706 -21.83 -6.55 -18.09
N LYS A 707 -21.35 -5.92 -17.00
CA LYS A 707 -20.21 -6.41 -16.21
C LYS A 707 -20.60 -7.57 -15.28
N SER A 708 -21.82 -7.55 -14.74
CA SER A 708 -22.34 -8.61 -13.86
C SER A 708 -23.00 -9.72 -14.65
N THR A 709 -22.81 -10.96 -14.22
CA THR A 709 -23.49 -12.17 -14.73
C THR A 709 -24.96 -12.24 -14.31
N ASP A 710 -25.67 -11.11 -14.27
CA ASP A 710 -27.11 -11.10 -14.07
C ASP A 710 -27.75 -11.56 -15.38
N ILE A 711 -27.80 -12.89 -15.55
CA ILE A 711 -28.28 -13.59 -16.76
C ILE A 711 -29.68 -13.09 -17.12
N ILE A 712 -30.51 -12.80 -16.11
CA ILE A 712 -31.86 -12.27 -16.31
C ILE A 712 -31.76 -10.94 -17.06
N LYS A 713 -31.03 -9.95 -16.54
CA LYS A 713 -30.89 -8.63 -17.20
C LYS A 713 -30.28 -8.70 -18.59
N GLN A 714 -29.31 -9.60 -18.79
CA GLN A 714 -28.71 -9.84 -20.10
C GLN A 714 -29.75 -10.35 -21.11
N VAL A 715 -30.48 -11.41 -20.78
CA VAL A 715 -31.50 -11.98 -21.67
C VAL A 715 -32.61 -10.95 -21.93
N ASP A 716 -32.99 -10.22 -20.89
CA ASP A 716 -33.95 -9.12 -20.95
C ASP A 716 -33.54 -8.02 -21.93
N PHE A 717 -32.25 -7.68 -21.97
CA PHE A 717 -31.70 -6.72 -22.92
C PHE A 717 -31.73 -7.25 -24.36
N LEU A 718 -31.30 -8.50 -24.57
CA LEU A 718 -31.27 -9.12 -25.89
C LEU A 718 -32.68 -9.23 -26.49
N LEU A 719 -33.67 -9.65 -25.69
CA LEU A 719 -35.06 -9.72 -26.13
C LEU A 719 -35.59 -8.33 -26.51
N ASP A 720 -35.28 -7.29 -25.72
CA ASP A 720 -35.67 -5.91 -26.07
C ASP A 720 -34.99 -5.45 -27.37
N LEU A 721 -33.69 -5.70 -27.52
CA LEU A 721 -32.92 -5.39 -28.73
C LEU A 721 -33.53 -6.07 -29.96
N CYS A 722 -33.87 -7.35 -29.88
CA CYS A 722 -34.50 -8.08 -30.97
C CYS A 722 -35.85 -7.45 -31.37
N SER A 723 -36.67 -7.06 -30.39
CA SER A 723 -37.95 -6.40 -30.67
C SER A 723 -37.77 -5.05 -31.38
N HIS A 724 -36.78 -4.25 -30.98
CA HIS A 724 -36.47 -2.97 -31.60
C HIS A 724 -35.89 -3.13 -33.01
N VAL A 725 -34.99 -4.09 -33.21
CA VAL A 725 -34.42 -4.41 -34.52
C VAL A 725 -35.54 -4.84 -35.46
N LYS A 726 -36.41 -5.78 -35.08
CA LYS A 726 -37.56 -6.20 -35.90
C LYS A 726 -38.51 -5.06 -36.25
N ASN A 727 -38.81 -4.19 -35.30
CA ASN A 727 -39.63 -3.01 -35.57
C ASN A 727 -38.94 -2.07 -36.58
N TYR A 728 -37.62 -1.95 -36.51
CA TYR A 728 -36.86 -1.18 -37.49
C TYR A 728 -36.81 -1.86 -38.87
N GLU A 729 -36.58 -3.18 -38.94
CA GLU A 729 -36.57 -3.93 -40.20
C GLU A 729 -37.93 -3.85 -40.90
N THR A 730 -39.04 -3.92 -40.15
CA THR A 730 -40.40 -3.77 -40.70
C THR A 730 -40.68 -2.35 -41.18
N GLN A 731 -40.19 -1.33 -40.47
CA GLN A 731 -40.36 0.08 -40.87
C GLN A 731 -39.51 0.49 -42.08
N THR A 732 -38.30 -0.06 -42.21
CA THR A 732 -37.30 0.40 -43.20
C THR A 732 -37.06 -0.58 -44.33
N GLY A 733 -37.51 -1.83 -44.21
CA GLY A 733 -37.24 -2.91 -45.16
C GLY A 733 -35.80 -3.41 -45.17
N ARG A 734 -34.92 -2.92 -44.28
CA ARG A 734 -33.51 -3.34 -44.18
C ARG A 734 -33.39 -4.53 -43.24
N SER A 735 -32.58 -5.53 -43.60
CA SER A 735 -32.29 -6.67 -42.72
C SER A 735 -31.00 -6.44 -41.92
N LEU A 736 -31.10 -6.37 -40.59
CA LEU A 736 -30.03 -6.17 -39.63
C LEU A 736 -29.82 -7.39 -38.72
N LEU A 737 -30.82 -8.25 -38.54
CA LEU A 737 -30.73 -9.44 -37.69
C LEU A 737 -29.58 -10.40 -38.05
N PRO A 738 -29.28 -10.67 -39.33
CA PRO A 738 -28.15 -11.53 -39.69
C PRO A 738 -26.81 -11.00 -39.16
N GLY A 739 -26.60 -9.68 -39.16
CA GLY A 739 -25.39 -9.05 -38.61
C GLY A 739 -25.27 -9.13 -37.08
N LEU A 740 -26.40 -9.36 -36.39
CA LEU A 740 -26.48 -9.49 -34.93
C LEU A 740 -26.53 -10.96 -34.46
N GLN A 741 -26.51 -11.93 -35.37
CA GLN A 741 -26.75 -13.34 -35.04
C GLN A 741 -25.82 -13.86 -33.92
N SER A 742 -24.53 -13.49 -33.96
CA SER A 742 -23.53 -13.88 -32.96
C SER A 742 -23.81 -13.29 -31.57
N VAL A 743 -24.40 -12.09 -31.48
CA VAL A 743 -24.80 -11.46 -30.21
C VAL A 743 -25.96 -12.23 -29.57
N PHE A 744 -26.87 -12.75 -30.39
CA PHE A 744 -27.95 -13.61 -29.91
C PHE A 744 -27.50 -15.04 -29.60
N GLN A 745 -26.28 -15.47 -29.98
CA GLN A 745 -25.75 -16.79 -29.57
C GLN A 745 -25.22 -16.83 -28.14
N LEU A 746 -25.21 -15.72 -27.39
CA LEU A 746 -24.46 -15.63 -26.13
C LEU A 746 -25.08 -16.35 -24.93
N PRO A 747 -26.40 -16.26 -24.67
CA PRO A 747 -26.96 -16.90 -23.48
C PRO A 747 -26.89 -18.42 -23.60
N ASP A 748 -26.30 -19.10 -22.61
CA ASP A 748 -26.34 -20.56 -22.52
C ASP A 748 -27.76 -21.06 -22.18
N VAL A 749 -28.52 -20.26 -21.44
CA VAL A 749 -29.91 -20.49 -21.07
C VAL A 749 -30.71 -19.21 -21.32
N TRP A 750 -31.88 -19.35 -21.94
CA TRP A 750 -32.82 -18.24 -22.16
C TRP A 750 -33.80 -18.13 -21.00
N ILE A 751 -33.55 -17.18 -20.10
CA ILE A 751 -34.44 -16.91 -18.96
C ILE A 751 -35.46 -15.84 -19.34
N ILE A 752 -36.75 -16.15 -19.25
CA ILE A 752 -37.81 -15.23 -19.67
C ILE A 752 -38.96 -15.14 -18.66
N ASP A 753 -39.45 -13.92 -18.48
CA ASP A 753 -40.73 -13.66 -17.84
C ASP A 753 -41.81 -13.43 -18.92
N LEU A 754 -42.59 -14.47 -19.21
CA LEU A 754 -43.71 -14.44 -20.15
C LEU A 754 -44.94 -13.70 -19.61
N SER A 755 -44.95 -13.27 -18.34
CA SER A 755 -45.99 -12.36 -17.84
C SER A 755 -45.74 -10.90 -18.24
N GLN A 756 -44.49 -10.56 -18.60
CA GLN A 756 -44.07 -9.20 -18.99
C GLN A 756 -43.76 -9.08 -20.49
N ARG A 757 -43.53 -10.22 -21.17
CA ARG A 757 -43.01 -10.27 -22.54
C ARG A 757 -43.80 -11.29 -23.35
N LYS A 758 -43.98 -11.00 -24.64
CA LYS A 758 -44.61 -11.92 -25.57
C LYS A 758 -43.66 -13.05 -25.96
N SER A 759 -44.13 -14.29 -25.91
CA SER A 759 -43.42 -15.48 -26.39
C SER A 759 -43.04 -15.41 -27.88
N SER A 760 -43.73 -14.59 -28.70
CA SER A 760 -43.36 -14.35 -30.10
C SER A 760 -41.97 -13.71 -30.27
N VAL A 761 -41.52 -12.88 -29.32
CA VAL A 761 -40.16 -12.30 -29.34
C VAL A 761 -39.12 -13.39 -29.04
N LEU A 762 -39.43 -14.28 -28.08
CA LEU A 762 -38.58 -15.44 -27.78
C LEU A 762 -38.44 -16.35 -29.01
N LEU A 763 -39.55 -16.63 -29.70
CA LEU A 763 -39.54 -17.45 -30.92
C LEU A 763 -38.60 -16.90 -31.99
N GLU A 764 -38.61 -15.58 -32.23
CA GLU A 764 -37.71 -14.95 -33.21
C GLU A 764 -36.24 -15.09 -32.80
N VAL A 765 -35.92 -14.96 -31.52
CA VAL A 765 -34.54 -15.12 -31.03
C VAL A 765 -34.10 -16.58 -31.05
N LEU A 766 -35.00 -17.53 -30.77
CA LEU A 766 -34.75 -18.96 -30.83
C LEU A 766 -34.48 -19.45 -32.26
N LYS A 767 -35.16 -18.87 -33.28
CA LYS A 767 -34.88 -19.16 -34.70
C LYS A 767 -33.48 -18.75 -35.14
N LEU A 768 -32.86 -17.78 -34.46
CA LEU A 768 -31.50 -17.33 -34.76
C LEU A 768 -30.43 -18.25 -34.18
N GLN A 769 -30.77 -19.14 -33.24
CA GLN A 769 -29.81 -20.01 -32.56
C GLN A 769 -29.28 -21.11 -33.50
N THR A 770 -27.99 -21.41 -33.39
CA THR A 770 -27.38 -22.52 -34.14
C THR A 770 -27.69 -23.89 -33.54
N GLU A 771 -27.95 -23.93 -32.22
CA GLU A 771 -28.27 -25.14 -31.46
C GLU A 771 -29.50 -24.90 -30.57
N LYS A 772 -30.19 -25.98 -30.19
CA LYS A 772 -31.34 -25.90 -29.27
C LYS A 772 -30.87 -25.57 -27.86
N LYS A 773 -31.35 -24.46 -27.30
CA LYS A 773 -30.95 -24.00 -25.97
C LYS A 773 -32.00 -24.26 -24.89
N PRO A 774 -31.60 -24.45 -23.62
CA PRO A 774 -32.53 -24.47 -22.50
C PRO A 774 -33.28 -23.13 -22.37
N VAL A 775 -34.57 -23.20 -22.03
CA VAL A 775 -35.42 -22.06 -21.69
C VAL A 775 -35.90 -22.21 -20.26
N GLU A 776 -35.77 -21.14 -19.49
CA GLU A 776 -36.19 -21.06 -18.10
C GLU A 776 -37.27 -19.99 -17.93
N LEU A 777 -38.42 -20.36 -17.39
CA LEU A 777 -39.55 -19.47 -17.20
C LEU A 777 -39.57 -18.95 -15.77
N ILE A 778 -39.60 -17.62 -15.59
CA ILE A 778 -39.75 -16.98 -14.26
C ILE A 778 -41.23 -16.87 -13.88
N ARG A 779 -42.06 -16.45 -14.83
CA ARG A 779 -43.54 -16.41 -14.74
C ARG A 779 -44.09 -16.57 -16.14
N CYS A 780 -45.33 -17.05 -16.24
CA CYS A 780 -46.05 -17.15 -17.50
C CYS A 780 -47.49 -16.70 -17.31
N SER A 781 -48.07 -16.03 -18.30
CA SER A 781 -49.52 -15.82 -18.31
C SER A 781 -50.22 -17.16 -18.59
N GLU A 782 -51.44 -17.29 -18.09
CA GLU A 782 -52.30 -18.43 -18.44
C GLU A 782 -53.15 -18.16 -19.69
N GLU A 783 -52.82 -17.10 -20.45
CA GLU A 783 -53.54 -16.78 -21.68
C GLU A 783 -53.28 -17.85 -22.74
N GLU A 784 -54.35 -18.29 -23.39
CA GLU A 784 -54.31 -19.36 -24.38
C GLU A 784 -53.37 -19.04 -25.56
N SER A 785 -53.33 -17.77 -25.99
CA SER A 785 -52.44 -17.29 -27.05
C SER A 785 -50.95 -17.38 -26.67
N GLU A 786 -50.60 -17.14 -25.41
CA GLU A 786 -49.21 -17.25 -24.93
C GLU A 786 -48.82 -18.73 -24.77
N MET A 787 -49.73 -19.61 -24.34
CA MET A 787 -49.47 -21.05 -24.33
C MET A 787 -49.23 -21.60 -25.74
N ILE A 788 -50.04 -21.22 -26.73
CA ILE A 788 -49.84 -21.65 -28.13
C ILE A 788 -48.51 -21.15 -28.67
N SER A 789 -48.17 -19.89 -28.40
CA SER A 789 -46.91 -19.29 -28.86
C SER A 789 -45.68 -19.91 -28.15
N LEU A 790 -45.81 -20.33 -26.89
CA LEU A 790 -44.78 -21.13 -26.21
C LEU A 790 -44.65 -22.54 -26.80
N LEU A 791 -45.76 -23.19 -27.17
CA LEU A 791 -45.73 -24.48 -27.88
C LEU A 791 -44.96 -24.37 -29.21
N GLN A 792 -45.12 -23.26 -29.94
CA GLN A 792 -44.36 -22.99 -31.17
C GLN A 792 -42.85 -22.79 -30.94
N CYS A 793 -42.42 -22.50 -29.70
CA CYS A 793 -41.00 -22.42 -29.36
C CYS A 793 -40.36 -23.81 -29.17
N LEU A 794 -41.14 -24.85 -28.84
CA LEU A 794 -40.65 -26.19 -28.49
C LEU A 794 -39.67 -26.82 -29.52
N PRO A 795 -39.84 -26.65 -30.85
CA PRO A 795 -38.89 -27.18 -31.82
C PRO A 795 -37.47 -26.65 -31.65
N TYR A 796 -37.30 -25.46 -31.06
CA TYR A 796 -36.03 -24.73 -30.95
C TYR A 796 -35.40 -24.78 -29.55
N ILE A 797 -36.05 -25.41 -28.57
CA ILE A 797 -35.54 -25.51 -27.19
C ILE A 797 -35.07 -26.93 -26.88
N SER A 798 -34.06 -27.07 -26.02
CA SER A 798 -33.56 -28.37 -25.58
C SER A 798 -34.13 -28.79 -24.23
N GLN A 799 -34.38 -27.84 -23.33
CA GLN A 799 -34.91 -28.11 -22.00
C GLN A 799 -35.87 -27.00 -21.58
N LEU A 800 -36.96 -27.35 -20.91
CA LEU A 800 -37.88 -26.40 -20.28
C LEU A 800 -37.70 -26.46 -18.75
N ARG A 801 -37.40 -25.32 -18.14
CA ARG A 801 -37.14 -25.15 -16.69
C ARG A 801 -38.05 -24.08 -16.10
N PHE A 802 -38.28 -24.14 -14.79
CA PHE A 802 -39.00 -23.09 -14.05
C PHE A 802 -38.09 -22.49 -12.98
N ASP A 803 -38.06 -21.16 -12.85
CA ASP A 803 -37.25 -20.47 -11.84
C ASP A 803 -38.12 -19.73 -10.81
N HIS A 804 -37.91 -19.99 -9.52
CA HIS A 804 -38.69 -19.40 -8.42
C HIS A 804 -40.20 -19.71 -8.43
N TRP A 805 -40.68 -20.71 -9.18
CA TRP A 805 -42.09 -21.10 -9.17
C TRP A 805 -42.48 -21.81 -7.88
N ASN A 806 -43.69 -21.54 -7.39
CA ASN A 806 -44.35 -22.40 -6.41
C ASN A 806 -44.68 -23.75 -7.07
N ASN A 807 -44.42 -24.85 -6.37
CA ASN A 807 -44.60 -26.21 -6.88
C ASN A 807 -46.03 -26.42 -7.43
N ASN A 808 -47.06 -26.02 -6.65
CA ASN A 808 -48.46 -26.14 -7.09
C ASN A 808 -48.74 -25.38 -8.40
N TYR A 809 -48.15 -24.19 -8.57
CA TYR A 809 -48.34 -23.39 -9.78
C TYR A 809 -47.64 -24.00 -10.99
N ALA A 810 -46.42 -24.52 -10.80
CA ALA A 810 -45.67 -25.21 -11.85
C ALA A 810 -46.40 -26.49 -12.29
N VAL A 811 -46.92 -27.28 -11.35
CA VAL A 811 -47.69 -28.49 -11.64
C VAL A 811 -48.95 -28.16 -12.44
N GLN A 812 -49.72 -27.14 -12.00
CA GLN A 812 -50.91 -26.70 -12.72
C GLN A 812 -50.59 -26.19 -14.13
N PHE A 813 -49.51 -25.43 -14.28
CA PHE A 813 -49.09 -24.91 -15.58
C PHE A 813 -48.65 -26.04 -16.53
N VAL A 814 -47.82 -26.97 -16.08
CA VAL A 814 -47.42 -28.14 -16.89
C VAL A 814 -48.63 -28.98 -17.28
N LEU A 815 -49.57 -29.21 -16.37
CA LEU A 815 -50.81 -29.91 -16.68
C LEU A 815 -51.62 -29.19 -17.77
N LYS A 816 -51.82 -27.86 -17.63
CA LYS A 816 -52.51 -27.05 -18.66
C LYS A 816 -51.78 -27.07 -20.00
N LEU A 817 -50.45 -26.97 -19.99
CA LEU A 817 -49.63 -27.00 -21.19
C LEU A 817 -49.73 -28.35 -21.91
N LEU A 818 -49.78 -29.47 -21.17
CA LEU A 818 -50.01 -30.82 -21.72
C LEU A 818 -51.42 -30.96 -22.32
N ILE A 819 -52.45 -30.45 -21.63
CA ILE A 819 -53.82 -30.45 -22.15
C ILE A 819 -53.88 -29.65 -23.46
N LYS A 820 -53.27 -28.47 -23.49
CA LYS A 820 -53.24 -27.61 -24.69
C LYS A 820 -52.42 -28.24 -25.83
N ALA A 821 -51.31 -28.91 -25.51
CA ALA A 821 -50.55 -29.67 -26.49
C ALA A 821 -51.39 -30.81 -27.09
N ALA A 822 -52.12 -31.57 -26.26
CA ALA A 822 -53.02 -32.62 -26.73
C ALA A 822 -54.14 -32.06 -27.63
N GLU A 823 -54.72 -30.91 -27.27
CA GLU A 823 -55.74 -30.25 -28.10
C GLU A 823 -55.17 -29.75 -29.44
N THR A 824 -53.98 -29.16 -29.44
CA THR A 824 -53.35 -28.64 -30.67
C THR A 824 -52.92 -29.78 -31.60
N GLU A 825 -52.44 -30.91 -31.10
CA GLU A 825 -52.19 -32.12 -31.91
C GLU A 825 -53.47 -32.66 -32.57
N THR A 826 -54.65 -32.45 -31.99
CA THR A 826 -55.92 -32.85 -32.64
C THR A 826 -56.36 -31.90 -33.74
N GLN A 827 -55.81 -30.68 -33.78
CA GLN A 827 -56.17 -29.61 -34.72
C GLN A 827 -55.12 -29.38 -35.82
N THR A 828 -53.87 -29.81 -35.58
CA THR A 828 -52.72 -29.62 -36.47
C THR A 828 -51.94 -30.94 -36.61
N GLU A 829 -51.27 -31.19 -37.74
CA GLU A 829 -50.40 -32.39 -37.91
C GLU A 829 -49.09 -32.32 -37.09
N GLU A 830 -48.91 -31.32 -36.22
CA GLU A 830 -47.70 -31.10 -35.43
C GLU A 830 -47.67 -32.01 -34.19
N GLN A 831 -46.59 -32.78 -33.97
CA GLN A 831 -46.42 -33.69 -32.83
C GLN A 831 -45.98 -32.94 -31.54
N MET A 832 -46.80 -32.01 -31.05
CA MET A 832 -46.52 -31.14 -29.90
C MET A 832 -46.30 -31.87 -28.57
N LEU A 833 -47.07 -32.91 -28.23
CA LEU A 833 -46.87 -33.72 -27.02
C LEU A 833 -45.51 -34.42 -27.06
N LYS A 834 -45.10 -34.88 -28.25
CA LYS A 834 -43.78 -35.50 -28.43
C LYS A 834 -42.65 -34.50 -28.23
N LEU A 835 -42.80 -33.26 -28.69
CA LEU A 835 -41.82 -32.19 -28.46
C LEU A 835 -41.76 -31.80 -26.97
N LEU A 836 -42.90 -31.65 -26.31
CA LEU A 836 -42.99 -31.40 -24.86
C LEU A 836 -42.28 -32.48 -24.04
N LYS A 837 -42.47 -33.74 -24.43
CA LYS A 837 -41.78 -34.88 -23.84
C LYS A 837 -40.26 -34.73 -23.94
N THR A 838 -39.73 -34.30 -25.09
CA THR A 838 -38.27 -34.16 -25.28
C THR A 838 -37.66 -33.04 -24.44
N VAL A 839 -38.38 -31.95 -24.18
CA VAL A 839 -37.83 -30.80 -23.44
C VAL A 839 -37.97 -30.96 -21.92
N CYS A 840 -38.79 -31.91 -21.45
CA CYS A 840 -39.00 -32.22 -20.04
C CYS A 840 -38.25 -33.48 -19.57
N THR A 841 -37.37 -34.06 -20.39
CA THR A 841 -36.64 -35.31 -20.10
C THR A 841 -35.16 -35.05 -19.81
N TYR A 842 -34.86 -34.58 -18.60
CA TYR A 842 -33.51 -34.40 -18.08
C TYR A 842 -33.47 -34.61 -16.56
N SER A 843 -32.33 -35.04 -15.99
CA SER A 843 -32.24 -35.53 -14.61
C SER A 843 -32.61 -34.51 -13.52
N SER A 844 -32.50 -33.21 -13.82
CA SER A 844 -32.86 -32.12 -12.90
C SER A 844 -34.27 -31.55 -13.12
N PHE A 845 -35.07 -32.10 -14.05
CA PHE A 845 -36.39 -31.54 -14.35
C PHE A 845 -37.28 -31.50 -13.10
N PRO A 846 -37.97 -30.36 -12.82
CA PRO A 846 -38.15 -29.21 -13.71
C PRO A 846 -37.31 -27.96 -13.36
N TYR A 847 -36.28 -28.09 -12.52
CA TYR A 847 -35.54 -26.97 -11.95
C TYR A 847 -34.03 -27.05 -12.29
N GLN A 848 -33.32 -25.91 -12.26
CA GLN A 848 -31.88 -25.87 -12.55
C GLN A 848 -31.01 -26.23 -11.32
N TRP A 849 -31.30 -25.63 -10.15
CA TRP A 849 -30.53 -25.83 -8.91
C TRP A 849 -31.37 -25.81 -7.62
N SER A 850 -32.66 -26.13 -7.70
CA SER A 850 -33.50 -26.13 -6.50
C SER A 850 -33.37 -27.42 -5.70
N ASP A 851 -33.62 -27.31 -4.40
CA ASP A 851 -33.68 -28.39 -3.41
C ASP A 851 -34.20 -29.69 -4.02
N ARG A 852 -33.39 -30.75 -4.06
CA ARG A 852 -33.76 -32.08 -4.59
C ARG A 852 -35.09 -32.59 -4.03
N ILE A 853 -35.50 -32.09 -2.86
CA ILE A 853 -36.85 -32.24 -2.30
C ILE A 853 -37.92 -31.65 -3.22
N LYS A 854 -37.82 -30.37 -3.59
CA LYS A 854 -38.81 -29.68 -4.44
C LYS A 854 -38.98 -30.39 -5.78
N GLN A 855 -37.90 -30.95 -6.32
CA GLN A 855 -37.95 -31.72 -7.55
C GLN A 855 -38.77 -33.01 -7.37
N SER A 856 -38.48 -33.79 -6.32
CA SER A 856 -39.20 -35.03 -6.01
C SER A 856 -40.67 -34.73 -5.71
N ASP A 857 -40.93 -33.70 -4.90
CA ASP A 857 -42.26 -33.20 -4.58
C ASP A 857 -43.04 -32.79 -5.83
N PHE A 858 -42.43 -32.05 -6.76
CA PHE A 858 -43.05 -31.66 -8.02
C PHE A 858 -43.48 -32.86 -8.85
N LEU A 859 -42.61 -33.85 -9.02
CA LEU A 859 -42.92 -35.03 -9.81
C LEU A 859 -44.02 -35.88 -9.15
N LEU A 860 -43.99 -36.02 -7.83
CA LEU A 860 -45.04 -36.73 -7.09
C LEU A 860 -46.40 -36.00 -7.22
N ASP A 861 -46.41 -34.68 -7.08
CA ASP A 861 -47.62 -33.85 -7.22
C ASP A 861 -48.15 -33.89 -8.66
N LEU A 862 -47.29 -33.76 -9.66
CA LEU A 862 -47.65 -33.88 -11.07
C LEU A 862 -48.25 -35.25 -11.39
N CYS A 863 -47.67 -36.34 -10.89
CA CYS A 863 -48.22 -37.67 -11.07
C CYS A 863 -49.61 -37.82 -10.44
N SER A 864 -49.83 -37.25 -9.25
CA SER A 864 -51.14 -37.25 -8.60
C SER A 864 -52.17 -36.49 -9.43
N HIS A 865 -51.84 -35.25 -9.83
CA HIS A 865 -52.75 -34.40 -10.60
C HIS A 865 -53.09 -34.96 -11.98
N VAL A 866 -52.11 -35.59 -12.65
CA VAL A 866 -52.34 -36.27 -13.93
C VAL A 866 -53.30 -37.44 -13.74
N LYS A 867 -53.09 -38.30 -12.73
CA LYS A 867 -54.03 -39.40 -12.45
C LYS A 867 -55.43 -38.92 -12.08
N ASP A 868 -55.53 -37.86 -11.28
CA ASP A 868 -56.82 -37.26 -10.94
C ASP A 868 -57.52 -36.73 -12.21
N TYR A 869 -56.77 -36.12 -13.14
CA TYR A 869 -57.29 -35.70 -14.42
C TYR A 869 -57.73 -36.88 -15.32
N GLU A 870 -56.91 -37.94 -15.42
CA GLU A 870 -57.23 -39.13 -16.23
C GLU A 870 -58.49 -39.84 -15.68
N THR A 871 -58.63 -39.94 -14.36
CA THR A 871 -59.80 -40.55 -13.72
C THR A 871 -61.06 -39.71 -13.91
N GLN A 872 -60.96 -38.38 -13.87
CA GLN A 872 -62.10 -37.48 -14.08
C GLN A 872 -62.55 -37.37 -15.54
N THR A 873 -61.61 -37.39 -16.50
CA THR A 873 -61.90 -37.10 -17.91
C THR A 873 -61.89 -38.33 -18.82
N GLY A 874 -61.32 -39.45 -18.37
CA GLY A 874 -61.12 -40.65 -19.18
C GLY A 874 -60.05 -40.52 -20.28
N ARG A 875 -59.33 -39.39 -20.36
CA ARG A 875 -58.23 -39.18 -21.32
C ARG A 875 -56.91 -39.69 -20.73
N SER A 876 -56.07 -40.35 -21.52
CA SER A 876 -54.76 -40.85 -21.07
C SER A 876 -53.62 -39.87 -21.37
N LEU A 877 -53.06 -39.23 -20.34
CA LEU A 877 -51.91 -38.32 -20.41
C LEU A 877 -50.64 -38.89 -19.74
N LEU A 878 -50.78 -39.87 -18.84
CA LEU A 878 -49.67 -40.52 -18.13
C LEU A 878 -48.66 -41.18 -19.10
N PRO A 879 -49.07 -41.84 -20.21
CA PRO A 879 -48.12 -42.38 -21.20
C PRO A 879 -47.23 -41.30 -21.83
N ALA A 880 -47.74 -40.08 -22.01
CA ALA A 880 -46.97 -38.96 -22.56
C ALA A 880 -45.88 -38.48 -21.58
N LEU A 881 -46.13 -38.62 -20.28
CA LEU A 881 -45.22 -38.22 -19.20
C LEU A 881 -44.33 -39.36 -18.66
N GLN A 882 -44.52 -40.59 -19.12
CA GLN A 882 -43.78 -41.74 -18.60
C GLN A 882 -42.26 -41.54 -18.64
N SER A 883 -41.73 -40.95 -19.72
CA SER A 883 -40.30 -40.67 -19.82
C SER A 883 -39.82 -39.58 -18.86
N VAL A 884 -40.68 -38.62 -18.51
CA VAL A 884 -40.35 -37.56 -17.54
C VAL A 884 -40.07 -38.18 -16.17
N PHE A 885 -40.95 -39.09 -15.73
CA PHE A 885 -40.76 -39.83 -14.48
C PHE A 885 -39.58 -40.79 -14.53
N GLN A 886 -39.26 -41.40 -15.68
CA GLN A 886 -38.11 -42.29 -15.83
C GLN A 886 -36.77 -41.54 -15.77
N SER A 887 -36.72 -40.33 -16.34
CA SER A 887 -35.48 -39.57 -16.51
C SER A 887 -34.98 -38.91 -15.22
N ALA A 888 -35.88 -38.57 -14.29
CA ALA A 888 -35.56 -37.78 -13.10
C ALA A 888 -36.41 -38.19 -11.88
N PRO A 889 -35.91 -37.99 -10.65
CA PRO A 889 -34.59 -37.52 -10.27
C PRO A 889 -33.56 -38.67 -10.22
N ASP A 890 -32.28 -38.34 -10.02
CA ASP A 890 -31.21 -39.33 -9.75
C ASP A 890 -31.33 -39.95 -8.35
N VAL A 891 -31.85 -39.18 -7.40
CA VAL A 891 -32.14 -39.59 -6.02
C VAL A 891 -33.52 -39.05 -5.66
N TRP A 892 -34.41 -39.93 -5.19
CA TRP A 892 -35.71 -39.52 -4.66
C TRP A 892 -35.54 -38.99 -3.24
N ILE A 893 -35.95 -37.77 -2.97
CA ILE A 893 -35.98 -37.25 -1.59
C ILE A 893 -37.43 -37.08 -1.16
N ILE A 894 -37.79 -37.70 -0.06
CA ILE A 894 -39.14 -37.64 0.49
C ILE A 894 -39.13 -37.33 1.98
N ASP A 895 -40.08 -36.49 2.39
CA ASP A 895 -40.40 -36.28 3.79
C ASP A 895 -41.72 -36.98 4.13
N LEU A 896 -41.62 -38.17 4.75
CA LEU A 896 -42.78 -38.97 5.13
C LEU A 896 -43.58 -38.36 6.28
N SER A 897 -43.08 -37.32 6.96
CA SER A 897 -43.88 -36.58 7.94
C SER A 897 -44.89 -35.64 7.28
N ARG A 898 -44.71 -35.34 5.98
CA ARG A 898 -45.53 -34.37 5.23
C ARG A 898 -46.37 -35.00 4.13
N ARG A 899 -46.00 -36.19 3.65
CA ARG A 899 -46.57 -36.78 2.43
C ARG A 899 -46.75 -38.30 2.58
N LYS A 900 -47.75 -38.81 1.88
CA LYS A 900 -48.05 -40.25 1.82
C LYS A 900 -47.08 -40.98 0.90
N SER A 901 -46.64 -42.15 1.34
CA SER A 901 -45.71 -43.03 0.60
C SER A 901 -46.36 -43.78 -0.57
N SER A 902 -47.69 -43.81 -0.67
CA SER A 902 -48.42 -44.49 -1.75
C SER A 902 -48.13 -43.94 -3.14
N ILE A 903 -47.99 -42.61 -3.27
CA ILE A 903 -47.66 -41.96 -4.56
C ILE A 903 -46.22 -42.28 -4.96
N LEU A 904 -45.30 -42.35 -3.99
CA LEU A 904 -43.91 -42.74 -4.25
C LEU A 904 -43.82 -44.16 -4.83
N LEU A 905 -44.59 -45.11 -4.28
CA LEU A 905 -44.63 -46.48 -4.81
C LEU A 905 -45.08 -46.50 -6.29
N GLU A 906 -46.08 -45.71 -6.64
CA GLU A 906 -46.57 -45.59 -8.01
C GLU A 906 -45.51 -45.03 -8.96
N VAL A 907 -44.79 -43.99 -8.55
CA VAL A 907 -43.72 -43.40 -9.38
C VAL A 907 -42.49 -44.33 -9.46
N LEU A 908 -42.18 -45.08 -8.40
CA LEU A 908 -41.11 -46.08 -8.40
C LEU A 908 -41.40 -47.26 -9.35
N LYS A 909 -42.66 -47.67 -9.50
CA LYS A 909 -43.06 -48.69 -10.49
C LYS A 909 -42.86 -48.24 -11.94
N LEU A 910 -42.88 -46.93 -12.20
CA LEU A 910 -42.66 -46.37 -13.54
C LEU A 910 -41.16 -46.31 -13.92
N GLN A 911 -40.25 -46.52 -12.96
CA GLN A 911 -38.81 -46.48 -13.20
C GLN A 911 -38.32 -47.72 -13.94
N THR A 912 -37.33 -47.55 -14.81
CA THR A 912 -36.66 -48.65 -15.50
C THR A 912 -35.60 -49.33 -14.63
N GLU A 913 -35.03 -48.60 -13.67
CA GLU A 913 -33.96 -49.06 -12.78
C GLU A 913 -34.26 -48.65 -11.32
N LYS A 914 -33.69 -49.38 -10.35
CA LYS A 914 -33.83 -49.05 -8.92
C LYS A 914 -33.03 -47.81 -8.59
N LYS A 915 -33.70 -46.76 -8.11
CA LYS A 915 -33.07 -45.49 -7.73
C LYS A 915 -32.89 -45.37 -6.21
N PRO A 916 -31.88 -44.62 -5.74
CA PRO A 916 -31.69 -44.34 -4.32
C PRO A 916 -32.79 -43.41 -3.78
N VAL A 917 -33.12 -43.58 -2.50
CA VAL A 917 -34.13 -42.81 -1.77
C VAL A 917 -33.56 -42.22 -0.48
N GLU A 918 -33.74 -40.92 -0.28
CA GLU A 918 -33.42 -40.19 0.95
C GLU A 918 -34.70 -39.82 1.72
N LEU A 919 -34.76 -40.20 3.00
CA LEU A 919 -35.84 -39.86 3.92
C LEU A 919 -35.40 -38.74 4.87
N ARG A 920 -36.03 -37.57 4.80
CA ARG A 920 -35.73 -36.45 5.71
C ARG A 920 -36.62 -36.38 6.95
N GLY A 921 -37.81 -36.97 6.89
CA GLY A 921 -38.71 -37.15 8.04
C GLY A 921 -39.34 -38.52 7.99
N CYS A 922 -39.67 -39.06 9.18
CA CYS A 922 -40.36 -40.33 9.33
C CYS A 922 -41.76 -40.07 9.86
N SER A 923 -42.75 -40.79 9.32
CA SER A 923 -44.08 -40.83 9.92
C SER A 923 -44.05 -41.68 11.20
N GLU A 924 -44.83 -41.28 12.21
CA GLU A 924 -45.12 -42.13 13.37
C GLU A 924 -46.27 -43.12 13.07
N GLU A 925 -46.99 -42.92 11.95
CA GLU A 925 -48.06 -43.83 11.51
C GLU A 925 -47.47 -45.12 10.94
N GLU A 926 -47.82 -46.25 11.57
CA GLU A 926 -47.35 -47.57 11.14
C GLU A 926 -47.73 -47.87 9.68
N SER A 927 -48.91 -47.43 9.21
CA SER A 927 -49.37 -47.62 7.84
C SER A 927 -48.49 -46.95 6.78
N GLU A 928 -47.96 -45.76 7.07
CA GLU A 928 -47.06 -45.04 6.16
C GLU A 928 -45.66 -45.66 6.16
N VAL A 929 -45.17 -46.09 7.32
CA VAL A 929 -43.91 -46.84 7.41
C VAL A 929 -44.02 -48.17 6.67
N MET A 930 -45.15 -48.86 6.79
CA MET A 930 -45.41 -50.12 6.05
C MET A 930 -45.48 -49.89 4.54
N SER A 931 -46.11 -48.82 4.11
CA SER A 931 -46.20 -48.47 2.69
C SER A 931 -44.82 -48.10 2.11
N LEU A 932 -43.95 -47.43 2.89
CA LEU A 932 -42.53 -47.26 2.54
C LEU A 932 -41.78 -48.61 2.47
N LEU A 933 -42.04 -49.55 3.39
CA LEU A 933 -41.41 -50.88 3.35
C LEU A 933 -41.77 -51.65 2.07
N GLN A 934 -42.96 -51.41 1.49
CA GLN A 934 -43.34 -51.96 0.18
C GLN A 934 -42.55 -51.35 -0.99
N CYS A 935 -41.92 -50.18 -0.80
CA CYS A 935 -41.05 -49.57 -1.80
C CYS A 935 -39.65 -50.21 -1.85
N LEU A 936 -39.20 -50.89 -0.77
CA LEU A 936 -37.84 -51.46 -0.69
C LEU A 936 -37.39 -52.29 -1.90
N PRO A 937 -38.24 -53.15 -2.52
CA PRO A 937 -37.86 -53.91 -3.70
C PRO A 937 -37.48 -53.04 -4.91
N TYR A 938 -37.95 -51.79 -4.98
CA TYR A 938 -37.73 -50.84 -6.07
C TYR A 938 -36.62 -49.81 -5.76
N ILE A 939 -36.00 -49.89 -4.59
CA ILE A 939 -34.99 -48.94 -4.11
C ILE A 939 -33.61 -49.61 -4.17
N SER A 940 -32.60 -48.89 -4.67
CA SER A 940 -31.21 -49.38 -4.68
C SER A 940 -30.46 -49.07 -3.40
N GLN A 941 -30.72 -47.91 -2.81
CA GLN A 941 -30.11 -47.47 -1.55
C GLN A 941 -31.08 -46.59 -0.77
N LEU A 942 -31.12 -46.75 0.55
CA LEU A 942 -31.92 -45.95 1.47
C LEU A 942 -31.00 -45.14 2.40
N SER A 943 -31.17 -43.83 2.43
CA SER A 943 -30.51 -42.95 3.41
C SER A 943 -31.55 -42.26 4.27
N CYS A 944 -31.40 -42.30 5.59
CA CYS A 944 -32.36 -41.69 6.52
C CYS A 944 -31.68 -41.21 7.80
N SER A 945 -32.37 -40.33 8.54
CA SER A 945 -31.91 -39.89 9.86
C SER A 945 -31.92 -41.02 10.88
N GLU A 946 -31.11 -40.91 11.94
CA GLU A 946 -31.09 -41.91 13.03
C GLU A 946 -32.48 -42.16 13.62
N LEU A 947 -33.29 -41.12 13.82
CA LEU A 947 -34.66 -41.25 14.30
C LEU A 947 -35.51 -42.11 13.36
N CYS A 948 -35.41 -41.87 12.05
CA CYS A 948 -36.19 -42.61 11.07
C CYS A 948 -35.71 -44.06 10.93
N LEU A 949 -34.40 -44.28 10.95
CA LEU A 949 -33.79 -45.62 11.00
C LEU A 949 -34.28 -46.40 12.22
N LEU A 950 -34.33 -45.77 13.39
CA LEU A 950 -34.83 -46.41 14.61
C LEU A 950 -36.33 -46.71 14.54
N THR A 951 -37.14 -45.88 13.89
CA THR A 951 -38.57 -46.16 13.65
C THR A 951 -38.75 -47.34 12.70
N LEU A 952 -38.01 -47.38 11.59
CA LEU A 952 -38.00 -48.51 10.64
C LEU A 952 -37.60 -49.81 11.34
N VAL A 953 -36.50 -49.79 12.11
CA VAL A 953 -36.02 -50.95 12.87
C VAL A 953 -37.06 -51.42 13.90
N LYS A 954 -37.77 -50.51 14.58
CA LYS A 954 -38.83 -50.88 15.54
C LYS A 954 -39.99 -51.59 14.85
N VAL A 955 -40.50 -51.06 13.74
CA VAL A 955 -41.65 -51.62 13.01
C VAL A 955 -41.30 -53.01 12.46
N VAL A 956 -40.12 -53.13 11.84
CA VAL A 956 -39.65 -54.42 11.30
C VAL A 956 -39.41 -55.44 12.43
N GLN A 957 -38.87 -55.02 13.58
CA GLN A 957 -38.63 -55.89 14.73
C GLN A 957 -39.91 -56.35 15.46
N TYR A 958 -41.00 -55.59 15.38
CA TYR A 958 -42.31 -55.99 15.94
C TYR A 958 -42.97 -57.11 15.13
N ARG A 959 -42.75 -57.12 13.81
CA ARG A 959 -43.36 -58.07 12.87
C ARG A 959 -42.58 -59.37 12.70
N GLU A 960 -41.38 -59.47 13.26
CA GLU A 960 -40.50 -60.66 13.21
C GLU A 960 -40.30 -61.24 11.79
N ASN A 961 -40.27 -60.38 10.76
CA ASN A 961 -40.09 -60.81 9.36
C ASN A 961 -38.62 -60.72 8.94
N PRO A 962 -37.88 -61.84 8.81
CA PRO A 962 -36.46 -61.85 8.48
C PRO A 962 -36.14 -61.40 7.05
N GLU A 963 -37.06 -61.59 6.10
CA GLU A 963 -36.88 -61.15 4.71
C GLU A 963 -36.91 -59.63 4.60
N LEU A 964 -37.85 -58.98 5.29
CA LEU A 964 -37.93 -57.52 5.37
C LEU A 964 -36.72 -56.92 6.12
N VAL A 965 -36.24 -57.59 7.17
CA VAL A 965 -34.99 -57.21 7.85
C VAL A 965 -33.83 -57.24 6.85
N THR A 966 -33.71 -58.31 6.07
CA THR A 966 -32.61 -58.48 5.10
C THR A 966 -32.67 -57.42 4.00
N LEU A 967 -33.85 -57.19 3.41
CA LEU A 967 -34.06 -56.14 2.40
C LEU A 967 -33.73 -54.74 2.94
N LEU A 968 -34.13 -54.44 4.18
CA LEU A 968 -33.80 -53.16 4.82
C LEU A 968 -32.28 -53.01 5.01
N LEU A 969 -31.60 -54.08 5.44
CA LEU A 969 -30.14 -54.08 5.63
C LEU A 969 -29.38 -53.93 4.30
N GLU A 970 -29.89 -54.53 3.23
CA GLU A 970 -29.35 -54.42 1.88
C GLU A 970 -29.44 -52.98 1.34
N VAL A 971 -30.61 -52.33 1.42
CA VAL A 971 -30.74 -50.94 0.97
C VAL A 971 -29.95 -49.96 1.84
N LEU A 972 -29.72 -50.27 3.12
CA LEU A 972 -28.84 -49.48 4.01
C LEU A 972 -27.34 -49.74 3.76
N GLY A 973 -26.98 -50.62 2.82
CA GLY A 973 -25.60 -50.98 2.52
C GLY A 973 -24.85 -51.63 3.68
N PHE A 974 -25.58 -52.35 4.55
CA PHE A 974 -25.05 -52.95 5.78
C PHE A 974 -24.30 -51.97 6.71
N SER A 975 -24.66 -50.68 6.67
CA SER A 975 -24.04 -49.64 7.49
C SER A 975 -25.03 -49.05 8.50
N PHE A 976 -24.66 -49.04 9.77
CA PHE A 976 -25.46 -48.47 10.86
C PHE A 976 -24.67 -47.39 11.58
N SER A 977 -25.24 -46.18 11.72
CA SER A 977 -24.67 -45.12 12.55
C SER A 977 -25.64 -44.74 13.67
N LEU A 978 -25.16 -44.74 14.90
CA LEU A 978 -25.91 -44.38 16.10
C LEU A 978 -25.15 -43.29 16.89
N GLU A 979 -25.67 -42.07 16.91
CA GLU A 979 -24.99 -40.90 17.47
C GLU A 979 -25.75 -40.27 18.65
N GLY A 980 -27.06 -40.50 18.75
CA GLY A 980 -27.96 -39.93 19.75
C GLY A 980 -27.92 -40.61 21.13
N HIS A 981 -28.90 -40.27 21.97
CA HIS A 981 -29.14 -40.97 23.24
C HIS A 981 -29.76 -42.33 22.95
N LEU A 982 -29.17 -43.41 23.49
CA LEU A 982 -29.59 -44.79 23.23
C LEU A 982 -30.21 -45.43 24.48
N PRO A 983 -31.55 -45.38 24.64
CA PRO A 983 -32.26 -46.11 25.68
C PRO A 983 -32.04 -47.62 25.58
N SER A 984 -32.14 -48.33 26.71
CA SER A 984 -32.04 -49.80 26.74
C SER A 984 -33.06 -50.50 25.84
N LYS A 985 -34.26 -49.91 25.63
CA LYS A 985 -35.27 -50.44 24.70
C LYS A 985 -34.77 -50.40 23.25
N THR A 986 -34.25 -49.26 22.81
CA THR A 986 -33.67 -49.07 21.47
C THR A 986 -32.48 -49.99 21.25
N CYS A 987 -31.57 -50.11 22.22
CA CYS A 987 -30.41 -51.01 22.13
C CYS A 987 -30.83 -52.47 21.95
N ARG A 988 -31.94 -52.89 22.57
CA ARG A 988 -32.50 -54.24 22.39
C ARG A 988 -33.05 -54.43 20.98
N SER A 989 -33.81 -53.48 20.47
CA SER A 989 -34.39 -53.56 19.12
C SER A 989 -33.30 -53.61 18.05
N VAL A 990 -32.33 -52.69 18.12
CA VAL A 990 -31.20 -52.66 17.18
C VAL A 990 -30.33 -53.92 17.34
N GLY A 991 -29.98 -54.32 18.58
CA GLY A 991 -29.17 -55.52 18.84
C GLY A 991 -29.81 -56.84 18.38
N ARG A 992 -31.12 -56.87 18.12
CA ARG A 992 -31.82 -58.02 17.50
C ARG A 992 -31.76 -58.01 15.98
N VAL A 993 -31.57 -56.86 15.34
CA VAL A 993 -31.50 -56.70 13.88
C VAL A 993 -30.08 -56.86 13.34
N LEU A 994 -29.07 -56.36 14.07
CA LEU A 994 -27.66 -56.45 13.67
C LEU A 994 -27.13 -57.87 13.36
N PRO A 995 -27.58 -58.96 14.01
CA PRO A 995 -27.09 -60.31 13.74
C PRO A 995 -27.43 -60.85 12.34
N PHE A 996 -28.45 -60.31 11.67
CA PHE A 996 -28.85 -60.75 10.32
C PHE A 996 -27.83 -60.35 9.23
N SER A 997 -26.75 -59.64 9.59
CA SER A 997 -25.71 -59.13 8.69
C SER A 997 -24.30 -59.67 8.98
N SER A 998 -24.17 -60.80 9.70
CA SER A 998 -22.86 -61.28 10.17
C SER A 998 -21.85 -61.37 9.01
N ASP A 999 -20.75 -60.65 9.17
CA ASP A 999 -19.56 -60.53 8.28
C ASP A 999 -19.52 -59.32 7.33
N ARG A 1000 -20.66 -58.65 7.06
CA ARG A 1000 -20.71 -57.43 6.20
C ARG A 1000 -21.05 -56.14 6.95
N LEU A 1001 -21.34 -56.24 8.24
CA LEU A 1001 -21.85 -55.13 9.03
C LEU A 1001 -20.78 -54.08 9.36
N ASN A 1002 -21.03 -52.83 8.97
CA ASN A 1002 -20.30 -51.64 9.40
C ASN A 1002 -21.11 -50.90 10.47
N LEU A 1003 -20.60 -50.81 11.68
CA LEU A 1003 -21.28 -50.18 12.82
C LEU A 1003 -20.50 -48.96 13.31
N THR A 1004 -21.13 -47.79 13.32
CA THR A 1004 -20.59 -46.55 13.85
C THR A 1004 -21.37 -46.16 15.11
N LEU A 1005 -20.68 -46.06 16.24
CA LEU A 1005 -21.25 -45.69 17.54
C LEU A 1005 -20.58 -44.42 18.05
N LYS A 1006 -21.31 -43.31 17.97
CA LYS A 1006 -20.90 -42.02 18.55
C LYS A 1006 -21.85 -41.52 19.64
N SER A 1007 -22.71 -42.40 20.16
CA SER A 1007 -23.73 -42.08 21.15
C SER A 1007 -23.22 -41.16 22.27
N LYS A 1008 -23.94 -40.07 22.52
CA LYS A 1008 -23.67 -39.14 23.63
C LYS A 1008 -24.04 -39.73 24.99
N ALA A 1009 -24.93 -40.72 25.02
CA ALA A 1009 -25.42 -41.32 26.26
C ALA A 1009 -25.98 -42.74 26.02
N ILE A 1010 -25.35 -43.72 26.68
CA ILE A 1010 -25.81 -45.11 26.73
C ILE A 1010 -25.60 -45.69 28.12
N SER A 1011 -26.56 -46.50 28.58
CA SER A 1011 -26.42 -47.24 29.84
C SER A 1011 -25.54 -48.49 29.66
N LEU A 1012 -24.92 -48.97 30.73
CA LEU A 1012 -24.18 -50.25 30.72
C LEU A 1012 -25.08 -51.41 30.26
N LYS A 1013 -26.33 -51.44 30.74
CA LYS A 1013 -27.35 -52.40 30.29
C LYS A 1013 -27.65 -52.29 28.80
N GLY A 1014 -27.78 -51.07 28.27
CA GLY A 1014 -27.99 -50.81 26.84
C GLY A 1014 -26.81 -51.30 26.00
N THR A 1015 -25.58 -51.01 26.43
CA THR A 1015 -24.35 -51.46 25.75
C THR A 1015 -24.29 -52.98 25.66
N ARG A 1016 -24.60 -53.69 26.76
CA ARG A 1016 -24.69 -55.17 26.75
C ARG A 1016 -25.77 -55.69 25.80
N LEU A 1017 -26.94 -55.06 25.77
CA LEU A 1017 -28.05 -55.47 24.89
C LEU A 1017 -27.72 -55.28 23.41
N LEU A 1018 -26.96 -54.22 23.07
CA LEU A 1018 -26.55 -53.94 21.70
C LEU A 1018 -25.60 -55.02 21.15
N PHE A 1019 -24.59 -55.40 21.93
CA PHE A 1019 -23.58 -56.39 21.52
C PHE A 1019 -23.94 -57.84 21.84
N ARG A 1020 -25.06 -58.11 22.52
CA ARG A 1020 -25.44 -59.44 23.02
C ARG A 1020 -25.44 -60.54 21.94
N HIS A 1021 -25.85 -60.19 20.73
CA HIS A 1021 -26.07 -61.15 19.64
C HIS A 1021 -25.09 -60.94 18.47
N ILE A 1022 -24.15 -59.99 18.58
CA ILE A 1022 -23.18 -59.68 17.53
C ILE A 1022 -21.99 -60.61 17.71
N LYS A 1023 -21.64 -61.37 16.65
CA LYS A 1023 -20.45 -62.23 16.62
C LYS A 1023 -19.31 -61.60 15.83
N ASN A 1024 -19.62 -61.10 14.63
CA ASN A 1024 -18.65 -60.57 13.68
C ASN A 1024 -19.07 -59.18 13.21
N LEU A 1025 -18.10 -58.28 13.08
CA LEU A 1025 -18.23 -56.94 12.52
C LEU A 1025 -17.13 -56.72 11.48
N HIS A 1026 -17.49 -56.16 10.33
CA HIS A 1026 -16.50 -55.76 9.34
C HIS A 1026 -15.78 -54.50 9.82
N THR A 1027 -16.52 -53.41 10.01
CA THR A 1027 -15.95 -52.16 10.55
C THR A 1027 -16.70 -51.75 11.79
N LEU A 1028 -15.98 -51.43 12.87
CA LEU A 1028 -16.54 -50.82 14.06
C LEU A 1028 -15.91 -49.45 14.28
N ARG A 1029 -16.70 -48.37 14.23
CA ARG A 1029 -16.23 -47.01 14.50
C ARG A 1029 -16.75 -46.54 15.87
N LEU A 1030 -15.88 -46.14 16.78
CA LEU A 1030 -16.26 -45.80 18.16
C LEU A 1030 -15.83 -44.39 18.56
N SER A 1031 -16.70 -43.64 19.23
CA SER A 1031 -16.28 -42.44 19.98
C SER A 1031 -15.50 -42.83 21.25
N GLY A 1032 -14.66 -41.92 21.76
CA GLY A 1032 -13.92 -42.15 23.02
C GLY A 1032 -14.84 -42.47 24.21
N TYR A 1033 -16.04 -41.88 24.26
CA TYR A 1033 -17.07 -42.22 25.24
C TYR A 1033 -17.52 -43.69 25.11
N MET A 1034 -17.77 -44.15 23.87
CA MET A 1034 -18.20 -45.52 23.61
C MET A 1034 -17.11 -46.55 23.92
N VAL A 1035 -15.82 -46.23 23.69
CA VAL A 1035 -14.70 -47.09 24.09
C VAL A 1035 -14.73 -47.36 25.59
N VAL A 1036 -14.90 -46.31 26.41
CA VAL A 1036 -14.97 -46.45 27.87
C VAL A 1036 -16.20 -47.27 28.28
N ARG A 1037 -17.38 -46.99 27.69
CA ARG A 1037 -18.62 -47.72 28.02
C ARG A 1037 -18.58 -49.20 27.63
N ILE A 1038 -17.99 -49.52 26.49
CA ILE A 1038 -17.79 -50.91 26.06
C ILE A 1038 -16.82 -51.61 27.02
N ALA A 1039 -15.67 -50.99 27.35
CA ALA A 1039 -14.72 -51.57 28.31
C ALA A 1039 -15.34 -51.80 29.71
N GLU A 1040 -16.12 -50.85 30.23
CA GLU A 1040 -16.86 -51.00 31.49
C GLU A 1040 -17.91 -52.12 31.42
N ALA A 1041 -18.63 -52.23 30.30
CA ALA A 1041 -19.62 -53.29 30.08
C ALA A 1041 -18.95 -54.67 30.01
N LEU A 1042 -17.77 -54.77 29.38
CA LEU A 1042 -17.01 -56.02 29.27
C LEU A 1042 -16.40 -56.47 30.61
N ARG A 1043 -15.87 -55.54 31.41
CA ARG A 1043 -15.33 -55.86 32.76
C ARG A 1043 -16.38 -56.44 33.72
N SER A 1044 -17.64 -56.09 33.50
CA SER A 1044 -18.75 -56.46 34.38
C SER A 1044 -19.52 -57.70 33.91
N MET A 1045 -19.04 -58.39 32.87
CA MET A 1045 -19.64 -59.62 32.34
C MET A 1045 -18.86 -60.87 32.77
N TRP A 1046 -19.55 -61.80 33.42
CA TRP A 1046 -19.01 -63.09 33.87
C TRP A 1046 -18.85 -64.12 32.74
N VAL A 1047 -19.60 -63.95 31.64
CA VAL A 1047 -19.53 -64.78 30.42
C VAL A 1047 -19.34 -63.86 29.23
N GLN A 1048 -18.22 -64.00 28.52
CA GLN A 1048 -17.85 -63.17 27.40
C GLN A 1048 -18.08 -63.94 26.10
N THR A 1049 -18.99 -63.47 25.25
CA THR A 1049 -18.96 -63.84 23.83
C THR A 1049 -17.97 -62.90 23.14
N PRO A 1050 -16.80 -63.38 22.70
CA PRO A 1050 -15.84 -62.54 22.01
C PRO A 1050 -16.45 -62.06 20.69
N VAL A 1051 -16.30 -60.76 20.40
CA VAL A 1051 -16.67 -60.18 19.11
C VAL A 1051 -15.43 -60.13 18.25
N THR A 1052 -15.54 -60.60 17.01
CA THR A 1052 -14.50 -60.45 15.99
C THR A 1052 -14.76 -59.17 15.21
N VAL A 1053 -13.78 -58.28 15.17
CA VAL A 1053 -13.84 -57.02 14.42
C VAL A 1053 -12.69 -57.01 13.41
N TYR A 1054 -13.01 -56.92 12.12
CA TYR A 1054 -11.97 -56.84 11.09
C TYR A 1054 -11.22 -55.51 11.17
N GLU A 1055 -11.93 -54.38 11.17
CA GLU A 1055 -11.34 -53.05 11.34
C GLU A 1055 -12.05 -52.25 12.45
N LEU A 1056 -11.31 -51.84 13.47
CA LEU A 1056 -11.76 -50.93 14.54
C LEU A 1056 -11.20 -49.54 14.27
N THR A 1057 -12.07 -48.54 14.10
CA THR A 1057 -11.67 -47.13 13.95
C THR A 1057 -12.11 -46.35 15.19
N LEU A 1058 -11.27 -45.46 15.69
CA LEU A 1058 -11.70 -44.50 16.71
C LEU A 1058 -12.16 -43.22 16.04
N ASN A 1059 -13.15 -42.55 16.63
CA ASN A 1059 -13.54 -41.20 16.26
C ASN A 1059 -13.28 -40.28 17.46
N LEU A 1060 -12.12 -39.62 17.47
CA LEU A 1060 -11.61 -38.74 18.51
C LEU A 1060 -11.76 -37.28 18.05
N ASN A 1061 -12.85 -36.59 18.40
CA ASN A 1061 -12.92 -35.14 18.15
C ASN A 1061 -11.84 -34.41 18.99
N MET A 1062 -10.73 -34.01 18.36
CA MET A 1062 -9.51 -33.53 19.03
C MET A 1062 -9.66 -32.15 19.67
N GLU A 1063 -10.64 -31.34 19.29
CA GLU A 1063 -10.77 -29.95 19.77
C GLU A 1063 -11.08 -29.81 21.28
N GLN A 1064 -11.30 -30.90 22.03
CA GLN A 1064 -11.78 -30.83 23.42
C GLN A 1064 -11.10 -31.79 24.42
N TRP A 1065 -10.02 -32.45 24.05
CA TRP A 1065 -9.46 -33.54 24.85
C TRP A 1065 -8.07 -33.20 25.41
N SER A 1066 -7.99 -33.12 26.74
CA SER A 1066 -6.71 -33.10 27.44
C SER A 1066 -6.03 -34.47 27.33
N GLU A 1067 -4.69 -34.48 27.40
CA GLU A 1067 -3.85 -35.68 27.36
C GLU A 1067 -4.31 -36.78 28.34
N ARG A 1068 -4.82 -36.38 29.51
CA ARG A 1068 -5.42 -37.28 30.52
C ARG A 1068 -6.63 -38.07 29.99
N LYS A 1069 -7.51 -37.44 29.20
CA LYS A 1069 -8.69 -38.13 28.64
C LYS A 1069 -8.29 -39.12 27.55
N LEU A 1070 -7.29 -38.78 26.74
CA LEU A 1070 -6.77 -39.63 25.67
C LEU A 1070 -6.09 -40.87 26.25
N SER A 1071 -5.23 -40.71 27.28
CA SER A 1071 -4.65 -41.83 28.02
C SER A 1071 -5.71 -42.76 28.63
N ARG A 1072 -6.81 -42.20 29.18
CA ARG A 1072 -7.94 -42.99 29.68
C ARG A 1072 -8.61 -43.81 28.57
N VAL A 1073 -8.83 -43.24 27.39
CA VAL A 1073 -9.44 -43.97 26.26
C VAL A 1073 -8.53 -45.07 25.76
N LEU A 1074 -7.23 -44.81 25.57
CA LEU A 1074 -6.28 -45.81 25.12
C LEU A 1074 -6.12 -46.96 26.12
N SER A 1075 -6.12 -46.67 27.42
CA SER A 1075 -6.12 -47.70 28.47
C SER A 1075 -7.37 -48.58 28.43
N ASN A 1076 -8.55 -48.00 28.15
CA ASN A 1076 -9.79 -48.78 28.00
C ASN A 1076 -9.84 -49.54 26.68
N LEU A 1077 -9.26 -48.98 25.61
CA LEU A 1077 -9.10 -49.68 24.34
C LEU A 1077 -8.23 -50.92 24.48
N ALA A 1078 -7.13 -50.84 25.23
CA ALA A 1078 -6.30 -52.01 25.53
C ALA A 1078 -7.08 -53.14 26.20
N ILE A 1079 -8.13 -52.84 26.96
CA ILE A 1079 -9.03 -53.84 27.55
C ILE A 1079 -9.93 -54.46 26.49
N ILE A 1080 -10.48 -53.66 25.57
CA ILE A 1080 -11.24 -54.18 24.44
C ILE A 1080 -10.37 -55.12 23.61
N LEU A 1081 -9.14 -54.72 23.26
CA LEU A 1081 -8.20 -55.55 22.49
C LEU A 1081 -7.79 -56.85 23.20
N ARG A 1082 -7.86 -56.91 24.54
CA ARG A 1082 -7.61 -58.15 25.30
C ARG A 1082 -8.77 -59.14 25.26
N LEU A 1083 -10.00 -58.64 25.10
CA LEU A 1083 -11.22 -59.45 25.20
C LEU A 1083 -11.86 -59.72 23.84
N TRP A 1084 -11.64 -58.85 22.86
CA TRP A 1084 -12.15 -58.96 21.49
C TRP A 1084 -11.01 -59.22 20.52
N THR A 1085 -11.31 -59.92 19.44
CA THR A 1085 -10.34 -60.15 18.36
C THR A 1085 -10.45 -59.01 17.35
N VAL A 1086 -9.49 -58.09 17.34
CA VAL A 1086 -9.45 -56.95 16.42
C VAL A 1086 -8.27 -57.12 15.48
N GLN A 1087 -8.51 -57.30 14.18
CA GLN A 1087 -7.43 -57.53 13.23
C GLN A 1087 -6.66 -56.25 12.91
N CYS A 1088 -7.37 -55.15 12.68
CA CYS A 1088 -6.81 -53.84 12.37
C CYS A 1088 -7.41 -52.75 13.26
N LEU A 1089 -6.56 -51.96 13.91
CA LEU A 1089 -6.93 -50.74 14.62
C LEU A 1089 -6.47 -49.53 13.79
N ASN A 1090 -7.45 -48.81 13.25
CA ASN A 1090 -7.25 -47.64 12.42
C ASN A 1090 -7.34 -46.34 13.23
N LEU A 1091 -6.24 -45.59 13.24
CA LEU A 1091 -6.03 -44.31 13.92
C LEU A 1091 -5.51 -43.24 12.95
N THR A 1092 -5.72 -43.42 11.63
CA THR A 1092 -5.15 -42.54 10.59
C THR A 1092 -5.68 -41.11 10.62
N GLU A 1093 -6.86 -40.89 11.20
CA GLU A 1093 -7.49 -39.57 11.30
C GLU A 1093 -6.87 -38.67 12.40
N TYR A 1094 -5.92 -39.18 13.21
CA TYR A 1094 -5.42 -38.46 14.39
C TYR A 1094 -3.90 -38.34 14.47
N ASN A 1095 -3.45 -37.15 14.90
CA ASN A 1095 -2.07 -36.89 15.25
C ASN A 1095 -1.89 -37.08 16.76
N MET A 1096 -1.49 -38.30 17.16
CA MET A 1096 -1.13 -38.61 18.55
C MET A 1096 0.36 -38.39 18.81
N LEU A 1097 0.69 -38.03 20.05
CA LEU A 1097 2.05 -38.03 20.58
C LEU A 1097 2.56 -39.48 20.71
N SER A 1098 3.84 -39.71 20.39
CA SER A 1098 4.49 -41.02 20.46
C SER A 1098 4.33 -41.69 21.82
N VAL A 1099 4.47 -40.93 22.91
CA VAL A 1099 4.33 -41.40 24.30
C VAL A 1099 2.95 -42.01 24.58
N SER A 1100 1.88 -41.44 24.01
CA SER A 1100 0.51 -41.93 24.22
C SER A 1100 0.28 -43.31 23.59
N LEU A 1101 1.04 -43.67 22.56
CA LEU A 1101 0.89 -44.94 21.83
C LEU A 1101 1.69 -46.10 22.43
N SER A 1102 2.55 -45.84 23.42
CA SER A 1102 3.33 -46.86 24.15
C SER A 1102 2.47 -48.01 24.68
N VAL A 1103 1.28 -47.71 25.23
CA VAL A 1103 0.33 -48.72 25.75
C VAL A 1103 -0.17 -49.67 24.66
N LEU A 1104 -0.30 -49.21 23.41
CA LEU A 1104 -0.72 -50.03 22.27
C LEU A 1104 0.45 -50.82 21.68
N LEU A 1105 1.65 -50.25 21.67
CA LEU A 1105 2.86 -50.94 21.23
C LEU A 1105 3.20 -52.13 22.13
N CYS A 1106 3.04 -51.97 23.45
CA CYS A 1106 3.28 -53.03 24.44
C CYS A 1106 2.16 -54.08 24.52
N HIS A 1107 1.11 -54.00 23.67
CA HIS A 1107 0.03 -54.98 23.66
C HIS A 1107 0.49 -56.30 23.02
N GLN A 1108 0.32 -57.42 23.73
CA GLN A 1108 0.82 -58.74 23.29
C GLN A 1108 -0.04 -59.43 22.21
N GLY A 1109 -1.26 -58.95 21.93
CA GLY A 1109 -2.17 -59.58 20.93
C GLY A 1109 -1.88 -59.17 19.48
N PRO A 1110 -2.25 -60.00 18.49
CA PRO A 1110 -2.04 -59.71 17.06
C PRO A 1110 -3.01 -58.62 16.59
N VAL A 1111 -2.53 -57.38 16.47
CA VAL A 1111 -3.30 -56.21 16.01
C VAL A 1111 -2.41 -55.37 15.11
N ILE A 1112 -2.91 -55.05 13.91
CA ILE A 1112 -2.24 -54.11 12.99
C ILE A 1112 -2.71 -52.69 13.30
N LEU A 1113 -1.79 -51.75 13.53
CA LEU A 1113 -2.02 -50.33 13.77
C LEU A 1113 -1.85 -49.56 12.46
N ARG A 1114 -2.93 -48.94 11.97
CA ARG A 1114 -2.85 -47.95 10.89
C ARG A 1114 -2.81 -46.55 11.49
N LEU A 1115 -1.70 -45.83 11.29
CA LEU A 1115 -1.44 -44.53 11.90
C LEU A 1115 -1.44 -43.40 10.87
N SER A 1116 -1.69 -42.17 11.32
CA SER A 1116 -1.56 -40.99 10.46
C SER A 1116 -0.10 -40.80 10.03
N LYS A 1117 0.14 -40.12 8.90
CA LYS A 1117 1.49 -39.82 8.41
C LYS A 1117 2.36 -39.15 9.47
N GLU A 1118 1.80 -38.16 10.17
CA GLU A 1118 2.50 -37.37 11.16
C GLU A 1118 2.84 -38.19 12.42
N THR A 1119 1.88 -38.98 12.90
CA THR A 1119 2.09 -39.86 14.06
C THR A 1119 3.06 -40.98 13.76
N LEU A 1120 2.96 -41.59 12.57
CA LEU A 1120 3.90 -42.62 12.15
C LEU A 1120 5.32 -42.05 12.04
N ARG A 1121 5.49 -40.83 11.53
CA ARG A 1121 6.80 -40.15 11.44
C ARG A 1121 7.38 -39.89 12.84
N LYS A 1122 6.62 -39.31 13.75
CA LYS A 1122 7.05 -39.05 15.13
C LYS A 1122 7.39 -40.34 15.89
N LEU A 1123 6.67 -41.43 15.59
CA LEU A 1123 6.99 -42.74 16.14
C LEU A 1123 8.26 -43.32 15.54
N VAL A 1124 8.50 -43.16 14.24
CA VAL A 1124 9.76 -43.55 13.60
C VAL A 1124 10.93 -42.81 14.22
N GLU A 1125 10.85 -41.49 14.36
CA GLU A 1125 11.86 -40.65 15.02
C GLU A 1125 12.11 -41.15 16.46
N PHE A 1126 11.05 -41.32 17.25
CA PHE A 1126 11.13 -41.82 18.63
C PHE A 1126 11.77 -43.22 18.75
N VAL A 1127 11.39 -44.16 17.86
CA VAL A 1127 11.94 -45.53 17.87
C VAL A 1127 13.41 -45.54 17.43
N CYS A 1128 13.78 -44.72 16.43
CA CYS A 1128 15.17 -44.59 15.97
C CYS A 1128 16.06 -43.89 17.00
N GLU A 1129 15.54 -42.90 17.73
CA GLU A 1129 16.23 -42.24 18.84
C GLU A 1129 16.43 -43.18 20.03
N ALA A 1130 15.45 -44.02 20.35
CA ALA A 1130 15.51 -44.95 21.48
C ALA A 1130 16.52 -46.09 21.28
N GLN A 1131 16.75 -46.53 20.04
CA GLN A 1131 17.64 -47.66 19.67
C GLN A 1131 17.39 -48.97 20.43
N GLU A 1132 16.17 -49.18 20.95
CA GLU A 1132 15.79 -50.40 21.68
C GLU A 1132 15.28 -51.49 20.72
N GLU A 1133 15.87 -52.69 20.79
CA GLU A 1133 15.53 -53.79 19.87
C GLU A 1133 14.08 -54.31 20.06
N GLU A 1134 13.63 -54.49 21.31
CA GLU A 1134 12.29 -55.01 21.62
C GLU A 1134 11.18 -54.03 21.18
N LEU A 1135 11.39 -52.73 21.43
CA LEU A 1135 10.47 -51.67 21.02
C LEU A 1135 10.39 -51.60 19.48
N THR A 1136 11.53 -51.71 18.81
CA THR A 1136 11.62 -51.68 17.34
C THR A 1136 10.91 -52.87 16.70
N GLN A 1137 11.06 -54.07 17.28
CA GLN A 1137 10.35 -55.26 16.81
C GLN A 1137 8.84 -55.17 17.05
N CYS A 1138 8.41 -54.73 18.24
CA CYS A 1138 6.99 -54.50 18.54
C CYS A 1138 6.39 -53.47 17.58
N PHE A 1139 7.06 -52.33 17.37
CA PHE A 1139 6.62 -51.29 16.45
C PHE A 1139 6.39 -51.82 15.05
N LEU A 1140 7.40 -52.45 14.45
CA LEU A 1140 7.34 -52.96 13.08
C LEU A 1140 6.29 -54.09 12.92
N GLN A 1141 6.11 -54.95 13.93
CA GLN A 1141 5.01 -55.93 13.93
C GLN A 1141 3.63 -55.26 14.00
N LYS A 1142 3.47 -54.23 14.84
CA LYS A 1142 2.21 -53.51 14.99
C LYS A 1142 1.85 -52.72 13.73
N VAL A 1143 2.79 -52.07 13.05
CA VAL A 1143 2.48 -51.38 11.77
C VAL A 1143 2.42 -52.34 10.57
N GLY A 1144 2.58 -53.65 10.78
CA GLY A 1144 2.60 -54.65 9.72
C GLY A 1144 3.74 -54.47 8.72
N GLY A 1145 4.81 -53.77 9.12
CA GLY A 1145 5.89 -53.35 8.24
C GLY A 1145 5.53 -52.25 7.23
N ASP A 1146 4.32 -51.67 7.23
CA ASP A 1146 3.94 -50.62 6.29
C ASP A 1146 4.37 -49.23 6.77
N LEU A 1147 5.44 -48.69 6.17
CA LEU A 1147 5.97 -47.36 6.42
C LEU A 1147 5.74 -46.40 5.23
N THR A 1148 4.85 -46.76 4.30
CA THR A 1148 4.66 -46.03 3.02
C THR A 1148 4.10 -44.61 3.16
N SER A 1149 3.47 -44.29 4.29
CA SER A 1149 2.93 -42.96 4.54
C SER A 1149 4.00 -41.95 4.99
N CYS A 1150 5.17 -42.42 5.45
CA CYS A 1150 6.27 -41.59 5.94
C CYS A 1150 7.39 -41.39 4.90
N SER A 1151 8.04 -40.23 4.96
CA SER A 1151 9.28 -39.96 4.23
C SER A 1151 10.45 -40.38 5.12
N LEU A 1152 11.03 -41.55 4.86
CA LEU A 1152 12.17 -42.04 5.64
C LEU A 1152 13.48 -41.47 5.08
N SER A 1153 14.41 -41.11 5.96
CA SER A 1153 15.80 -40.92 5.59
C SER A 1153 16.46 -42.27 5.29
N TRP A 1154 17.61 -42.26 4.61
CA TRP A 1154 18.37 -43.50 4.39
C TRP A 1154 18.83 -44.13 5.71
N GLU A 1155 19.15 -43.32 6.71
CA GLU A 1155 19.63 -43.77 8.02
C GLU A 1155 18.53 -44.50 8.80
N GLU A 1156 17.32 -43.94 8.81
CA GLU A 1156 16.12 -44.55 9.44
C GLU A 1156 15.74 -45.87 8.75
N LEU A 1157 15.72 -45.88 7.42
CA LEU A 1157 15.43 -47.11 6.67
C LEU A 1157 16.50 -48.17 6.90
N HIS A 1158 17.78 -47.78 6.90
CA HIS A 1158 18.87 -48.70 7.18
C HIS A 1158 18.80 -49.27 8.59
N TYR A 1159 18.46 -48.45 9.60
CA TYR A 1159 18.21 -48.91 10.97
C TYR A 1159 17.15 -50.02 11.01
N PHE A 1160 15.96 -49.79 10.43
CA PHE A 1160 14.91 -50.80 10.44
C PHE A 1160 15.26 -52.09 9.69
N LEU A 1161 16.05 -52.01 8.61
CA LEU A 1161 16.46 -53.18 7.81
C LEU A 1161 17.45 -54.11 8.55
N GLN A 1162 18.13 -53.61 9.59
CA GLN A 1162 19.01 -54.43 10.43
C GLN A 1162 18.24 -55.40 11.33
N HIS A 1163 16.97 -55.12 11.64
CA HIS A 1163 16.16 -55.95 12.52
C HIS A 1163 15.48 -57.12 11.79
N LYS A 1164 15.22 -58.20 12.53
CA LYS A 1164 14.68 -59.47 11.99
C LYS A 1164 13.16 -59.43 11.79
N ILE A 1165 12.70 -58.71 10.75
CA ILE A 1165 11.28 -58.72 10.35
C ILE A 1165 11.14 -59.08 8.86
N PRO A 1166 10.08 -59.81 8.45
CA PRO A 1166 10.04 -60.44 7.13
C PRO A 1166 10.04 -59.44 5.96
N HIS A 1167 9.24 -58.37 6.04
CA HIS A 1167 9.12 -57.36 5.00
C HIS A 1167 8.80 -55.97 5.56
N ILE A 1168 9.44 -54.93 5.00
CA ILE A 1168 9.16 -53.51 5.23
C ILE A 1168 8.67 -52.91 3.90
N THR A 1169 7.51 -52.26 3.92
CA THR A 1169 6.93 -51.61 2.75
C THR A 1169 7.19 -50.11 2.80
N VAL A 1170 7.75 -49.53 1.73
CA VAL A 1170 8.10 -48.10 1.65
C VAL A 1170 7.71 -47.48 0.31
N ASP A 1171 7.44 -46.17 0.31
CA ASP A 1171 7.20 -45.35 -0.87
C ASP A 1171 8.47 -44.52 -1.17
N LEU A 1172 9.16 -44.89 -2.25
CA LEU A 1172 10.43 -44.29 -2.66
C LEU A 1172 10.29 -42.89 -3.26
N ARG A 1173 9.08 -42.47 -3.71
CA ARG A 1173 8.89 -41.11 -4.25
C ARG A 1173 8.77 -40.09 -3.12
N LYS A 1174 8.14 -40.50 -2.01
CA LYS A 1174 7.97 -39.64 -0.82
C LYS A 1174 9.22 -39.59 0.03
N SER A 1175 9.93 -40.70 0.14
CA SER A 1175 11.17 -40.79 0.89
C SER A 1175 12.27 -40.27 -0.03
N ASN A 1176 12.83 -39.09 0.26
CA ASN A 1176 13.85 -38.42 -0.57
C ASN A 1176 15.22 -39.14 -0.45
N ILE A 1177 15.22 -40.45 -0.70
CA ILE A 1177 16.34 -41.35 -0.52
C ILE A 1177 17.24 -41.19 -1.74
N GLY A 1178 18.13 -40.21 -1.70
CA GLY A 1178 19.25 -40.07 -2.63
C GLY A 1178 20.34 -41.13 -2.40
N CYS A 1179 19.95 -42.39 -2.15
CA CYS A 1179 20.90 -43.44 -1.82
C CYS A 1179 21.31 -44.27 -3.05
N ASN A 1180 22.61 -44.51 -3.12
CA ASN A 1180 23.28 -45.34 -4.11
C ASN A 1180 22.69 -46.77 -4.05
N VAL A 1181 22.00 -47.22 -5.10
CA VAL A 1181 21.28 -48.52 -5.18
C VAL A 1181 22.14 -49.72 -4.71
N ARG A 1182 23.48 -49.60 -4.81
CA ARG A 1182 24.46 -50.56 -4.27
C ARG A 1182 24.34 -50.83 -2.77
N LYS A 1183 23.89 -49.88 -1.95
CA LYS A 1183 23.71 -50.05 -0.50
C LYS A 1183 22.37 -50.71 -0.11
N MET A 1184 21.36 -50.66 -0.99
CA MET A 1184 20.07 -51.33 -0.80
C MET A 1184 20.06 -52.80 -1.25
N LEU A 1185 20.95 -53.15 -2.19
CA LEU A 1185 21.06 -54.48 -2.79
C LEU A 1185 20.97 -55.66 -1.81
N PRO A 1186 21.64 -55.64 -0.63
CA PRO A 1186 21.60 -56.75 0.33
C PRO A 1186 20.21 -56.96 0.99
N PHE A 1187 19.34 -55.96 0.95
CA PHE A 1187 18.08 -55.94 1.69
C PHE A 1187 16.83 -56.00 0.79
N PHE A 1188 16.98 -56.06 -0.54
CA PHE A 1188 15.84 -56.02 -1.47
C PHE A 1188 14.79 -57.11 -1.23
N ASN A 1189 15.20 -58.30 -0.79
CA ASN A 1189 14.26 -59.38 -0.44
C ASN A 1189 13.36 -59.05 0.77
N ARG A 1190 13.72 -58.04 1.56
CA ARG A 1190 12.97 -57.55 2.72
C ARG A 1190 12.21 -56.25 2.43
N ILE A 1191 12.38 -55.63 1.26
CA ILE A 1191 11.71 -54.36 0.95
C ILE A 1191 10.59 -54.60 -0.07
N GLN A 1192 9.37 -54.20 0.28
CA GLN A 1192 8.25 -54.13 -0.65
C GLN A 1192 8.06 -52.68 -1.12
N PHE A 1193 8.16 -52.45 -2.42
CA PHE A 1193 7.98 -51.12 -3.01
C PHE A 1193 6.52 -50.92 -3.42
N LYS A 1194 5.88 -49.88 -2.89
CA LYS A 1194 4.58 -49.41 -3.37
C LYS A 1194 4.83 -48.35 -4.45
N ARG A 1195 4.15 -48.46 -5.59
CA ARG A 1195 4.49 -47.76 -6.85
C ARG A 1195 4.08 -46.28 -6.88
#